data_AF-A0A9N9RFA5-F1
#
_entry.id   AF-A0A9N9RFA5-F1
#
_cell.length_a   1.000
_cell.length_b   1.000
_cell.length_c   1.000
_cell.angle_alpha   90.00
_cell.angle_beta   90.00
_cell.angle_gamma   90.00
#
_symmetry.space_group_name_H-M   'P 1'
#
loop_
_entity.id
_entity.type
_entity.pdbx_description
1 polymer ?
#
loop_
_entity_poly.entity_id
_entity_poly.type
_entity_poly.pdbx_seq_one_letter_code
_entity_poly.pdbx_strand_id
1 'polypeptide(L)'
;PSGLLAFLESTEAPPATALEEERVDERDNLQLVQQTVKQRAPHWEALERQVKYVEKHLEHYAALALQHWAQKTGRGAPNASGQGKEARERPVVLRRRRERLKSTANWPLFYYQFHRDHALPNLIWNHTTREELRNALESELRAFMCDREAAGNTLTSWNHAELEVHYQCLQNEVKIGDYYLRILLEQRDNDDSPIRKSYEFFNDLYHRFLSTPKVEMKCMCLQAMSIVYGRYFEDIGPFADTKYIVQMLDRTCDRMERDRLVQFLSKLILHRRNVSEILEWNGIRILVELMTLAHLHTSRATVPAQSNVIEGPAQQQGGGDREWYYNLEQGDKVQRMGPVSFQQLKDLYKSGEINNKTKCWANSMEGWRAVGSVPQLKWSLSARGTAVLDESALAATILDLLITCARYYPSRDEEDAVIRPLPKVKRMLSEPACLAHVVQLLLTFDPILVEKVATLLYEIMQDNPEISKLYLTGVFYFMLLYTGSNLLPIARFLRLTHMKQAFKADQTSSDIMQRSVLGQLLPEAMVCYLENHGADKFAQIFLGEWDTPEAIWNSEMRRILIMKVAAHIGEFTPRLRAHVAARYPYLAIPAVRYPHLERELFCNVFYLRHLCDTHKFPDWPIPDPVRLYFKFSSSPLMSLLHLMGLLYRKNQI
;
A
#
# COMPACT_ATOMS: atom_id res chain seq x y z
N PRO A 1 13.13 4.79 -28.44
CA PRO A 1 12.61 4.47 -27.09
C PRO A 1 11.32 3.62 -27.19
N SER A 2 11.13 2.63 -26.30
CA SER A 2 10.02 1.66 -26.39
C SER A 2 8.64 2.31 -26.32
N GLY A 3 8.44 3.32 -25.47
CA GLY A 3 7.16 4.03 -25.39
C GLY A 3 6.77 4.79 -26.67
N LEU A 4 7.74 5.19 -27.51
CA LEU A 4 7.47 5.77 -28.83
C LEU A 4 7.08 4.69 -29.84
N LEU A 5 7.72 3.52 -29.77
CA LEU A 5 7.41 2.37 -30.62
C LEU A 5 6.03 1.79 -30.32
N ALA A 6 5.55 1.91 -29.07
CA ALA A 6 4.21 1.51 -28.69
C ALA A 6 3.11 2.20 -29.54
N PHE A 7 3.33 3.42 -30.02
CA PHE A 7 2.39 4.11 -30.93
C PHE A 7 2.38 3.53 -32.35
N LEU A 8 3.47 2.93 -32.82
CA LEU A 8 3.48 2.23 -34.11
C LEU A 8 2.62 0.95 -34.09
N GLU A 9 2.53 0.33 -32.91
CA GLU A 9 1.75 -0.88 -32.67
C GLU A 9 0.29 -0.60 -32.29
N SER A 10 -0.06 0.67 -32.03
CA SER A 10 -1.42 1.07 -31.66
C SER A 10 -2.36 1.07 -32.87
N THR A 11 -3.60 0.66 -32.64
CA THR A 11 -4.69 0.67 -33.63
C THR A 11 -5.43 2.00 -33.70
N GLU A 12 -5.07 2.98 -32.87
CA GLU A 12 -5.73 4.29 -32.80
C GLU A 12 -5.40 5.19 -34.00
N ALA A 13 -6.37 5.92 -34.51
CA ALA A 13 -6.15 6.91 -35.56
C ALA A 13 -5.68 8.25 -34.94
N PRO A 14 -4.75 8.99 -35.59
CA PRO A 14 -4.43 10.35 -35.17
C PRO A 14 -5.67 11.27 -35.29
N PRO A 15 -5.73 12.37 -34.53
CA PRO A 15 -6.84 13.33 -34.61
C PRO A 15 -7.05 13.85 -36.04
N ALA A 16 -8.30 14.05 -36.44
CA ALA A 16 -8.67 14.40 -37.82
C ALA A 16 -7.95 15.65 -38.37
N THR A 17 -7.60 16.60 -37.49
CA THR A 17 -6.84 17.82 -37.85
C THR A 17 -5.41 17.55 -38.31
N ALA A 18 -4.75 16.49 -37.80
CA ALA A 18 -3.37 16.15 -38.18
C ALA A 18 -3.31 15.42 -39.54
N LEU A 19 -4.36 14.67 -39.89
CA LEU A 19 -4.49 14.02 -41.20
C LEU A 19 -4.74 15.04 -42.33
N GLU A 20 -5.29 16.21 -42.01
CA GLU A 20 -5.49 17.30 -42.97
C GLU A 20 -4.18 18.04 -43.29
N GLU A 21 -3.29 18.22 -42.31
CA GLU A 21 -1.97 18.83 -42.53
C GLU A 21 -1.05 17.96 -43.40
N GLU A 22 -1.04 16.63 -43.24
CA GLU A 22 -0.23 15.72 -44.09
C GLU A 22 -0.74 15.62 -45.54
N ARG A 23 -2.04 15.83 -45.80
CA ARG A 23 -2.60 15.80 -47.17
C ARG A 23 -2.09 16.94 -48.06
N VAL A 24 -1.50 17.98 -47.48
CA VAL A 24 -0.99 19.14 -48.23
C VAL A 24 0.38 18.84 -48.88
N ASP A 25 1.11 17.82 -48.42
CA ASP A 25 2.47 17.48 -48.86
C ASP A 25 2.56 16.27 -49.80
N GLU A 26 1.53 16.00 -50.62
CA GLU A 26 1.73 15.15 -51.80
C GLU A 26 2.64 15.87 -52.81
N ARG A 27 3.96 15.67 -52.68
CA ARG A 27 4.97 16.13 -53.64
C ARG A 27 4.63 15.63 -55.04
N ASP A 28 4.16 16.55 -55.89
CA ASP A 28 3.90 16.32 -57.29
C ASP A 28 5.23 16.16 -58.05
N ASN A 29 5.71 14.92 -58.14
CA ASN A 29 6.95 14.57 -58.82
C ASN A 29 6.98 15.04 -60.29
N LEU A 30 5.83 15.36 -60.89
CA LEU A 30 5.71 15.83 -62.25
C LEU A 30 6.20 17.29 -62.41
N GLN A 31 6.01 18.15 -61.41
CA GLN A 31 6.48 19.53 -61.43
C GLN A 31 8.00 19.63 -61.28
N LEU A 32 8.62 18.78 -60.45
CA LEU A 32 10.08 18.70 -60.29
C LEU A 32 10.80 18.25 -61.57
N VAL A 33 10.17 17.35 -62.34
CA VAL A 33 10.68 16.91 -63.65
C VAL A 33 10.55 18.02 -64.69
N GLN A 34 9.47 18.80 -64.66
CA GLN A 34 9.28 19.92 -65.59
C GLN A 34 10.23 21.09 -65.29
N GLN A 35 10.57 21.33 -64.01
CA GLN A 35 11.52 22.38 -63.61
C GLN A 35 12.99 22.01 -63.88
N THR A 36 13.33 20.75 -64.09
CA THR A 36 14.71 20.31 -64.40
C THR A 36 15.04 20.35 -65.90
N VAL A 37 14.07 20.58 -66.78
CA VAL A 37 14.32 20.79 -68.22
C VAL A 37 14.73 22.25 -68.46
N LYS A 38 16.02 22.55 -68.26
CA LYS A 38 16.59 23.83 -68.72
C LYS A 38 16.46 23.96 -70.23
N GLN A 39 16.05 25.14 -70.71
CA GLN A 39 16.05 25.49 -72.14
C GLN A 39 17.46 25.27 -72.72
N ARG A 40 17.58 24.34 -73.67
CA ARG A 40 18.85 23.99 -74.32
C ARG A 40 19.28 25.09 -75.28
N ALA A 41 20.57 25.44 -75.28
CA ALA A 41 21.14 26.45 -76.15
C ALA A 41 21.13 26.01 -77.64
N PRO A 42 20.88 26.92 -78.60
CA PRO A 42 20.64 26.59 -80.01
C PRO A 42 21.82 25.92 -80.75
N HIS A 43 23.04 25.95 -80.18
CA HIS A 43 24.20 25.27 -80.78
C HIS A 43 24.15 23.73 -80.64
N TRP A 44 23.36 23.20 -79.70
CA TRP A 44 23.17 21.75 -79.53
C TRP A 44 22.26 21.13 -80.59
N GLU A 45 21.31 21.87 -81.14
CA GLU A 45 20.50 21.38 -82.27
C GLU A 45 21.32 21.21 -83.56
N ALA A 46 22.32 22.09 -83.77
CA ALA A 46 23.23 21.98 -84.92
C ALA A 46 24.14 20.74 -84.80
N LEU A 47 24.65 20.45 -83.60
CA LEU A 47 25.46 19.27 -83.34
C LEU A 47 24.65 17.97 -83.46
N GLU A 48 23.41 17.96 -82.98
CA GLU A 48 22.52 16.79 -83.06
C GLU A 48 22.12 16.45 -84.52
N ARG A 49 21.98 17.48 -85.37
CA ARG A 49 21.79 17.28 -86.82
C ARG A 49 23.03 16.70 -87.50
N GLN A 50 24.23 17.11 -87.10
CA GLN A 50 25.47 16.53 -87.60
C GLN A 50 25.65 15.07 -87.14
N VAL A 51 25.32 14.76 -85.88
CA VAL A 51 25.37 13.39 -85.35
C VAL A 51 24.38 12.48 -86.07
N LYS A 52 23.14 12.95 -86.30
CA LYS A 52 22.14 12.18 -87.09
C LYS A 52 22.54 12.00 -88.56
N TYR A 53 23.28 12.95 -89.14
CA TYR A 53 23.82 12.81 -90.49
C TYR A 53 24.92 11.73 -90.55
N VAL A 54 25.78 11.68 -89.52
CA VAL A 54 26.82 10.65 -89.37
C VAL A 54 26.23 9.27 -89.10
N GLU A 55 25.20 9.16 -88.26
CA GLU A 55 24.46 7.90 -88.03
C GLU A 55 23.83 7.37 -89.32
N LYS A 56 23.12 8.21 -90.09
CA LYS A 56 22.55 7.79 -91.38
C LYS A 56 23.61 7.36 -92.39
N HIS A 57 24.78 8.01 -92.39
CA HIS A 57 25.89 7.59 -93.27
C HIS A 57 26.47 6.24 -92.84
N LEU A 58 26.64 6.00 -91.54
CA LEU A 58 27.08 4.72 -90.98
C LEU A 58 26.08 3.59 -91.27
N GLU A 59 24.78 3.86 -91.13
CA GLU A 59 23.72 2.90 -91.50
C GLU A 59 23.72 2.57 -92.99
N HIS A 60 23.95 3.56 -93.86
CA HIS A 60 24.05 3.36 -95.31
C HIS A 60 25.25 2.48 -95.69
N TYR A 61 26.43 2.72 -95.10
CA TYR A 61 27.61 1.89 -95.34
C TYR A 61 27.51 0.49 -94.71
N ALA A 62 26.85 0.35 -93.56
CA ALA A 62 26.57 -0.95 -92.94
C ALA A 62 25.59 -1.80 -93.78
N ALA A 63 24.58 -1.18 -94.39
CA ALA A 63 23.65 -1.84 -95.30
C ALA A 63 24.34 -2.30 -96.61
N LEU A 64 25.25 -1.47 -97.16
CA LEU A 64 26.09 -1.83 -98.31
C LEU A 64 27.06 -2.99 -97.99
N ALA A 65 27.64 -3.01 -96.79
CA ALA A 65 28.51 -4.10 -96.34
C ALA A 65 27.75 -5.42 -96.15
N LEU A 66 26.51 -5.38 -95.64
CA LEU A 66 25.65 -6.56 -95.48
C LEU A 66 25.17 -7.12 -96.84
N GLN A 67 24.89 -6.27 -97.83
CA GLN A 67 24.57 -6.71 -99.19
C GLN A 67 25.77 -7.40 -99.89
N HIS A 68 26.99 -6.87 -99.70
CA HIS A 68 28.21 -7.49 -100.23
C HIS A 68 28.59 -8.81 -99.53
N TRP A 69 28.22 -8.98 -98.26
CA TRP A 69 28.45 -10.22 -97.52
C TRP A 69 27.46 -11.33 -97.91
N ALA A 70 26.20 -10.99 -98.16
CA ALA A 70 25.16 -11.93 -98.56
C ALA A 70 25.32 -12.49 -100.00
N GLN A 71 26.06 -11.80 -100.88
CA GLN A 71 26.40 -12.31 -102.22
C GLN A 71 27.60 -13.26 -102.26
N LYS A 72 28.38 -13.38 -101.17
CA LYS A 72 29.65 -14.13 -101.15
C LYS A 72 29.55 -15.55 -100.56
N THR A 73 28.41 -15.97 -100.04
CA THR A 73 28.23 -17.28 -99.39
C THR A 73 26.99 -18.02 -99.90
N GLY A 74 27.11 -18.61 -101.08
CA GLY A 74 26.15 -19.57 -101.64
C GLY A 74 26.23 -20.95 -100.98
N ARG A 75 25.11 -21.35 -100.36
CA ARG A 75 24.50 -22.68 -100.09
C ARG A 75 25.34 -23.98 -100.23
N GLY A 76 25.15 -24.87 -99.25
CA GLY A 76 25.21 -26.34 -99.42
C GLY A 76 25.22 -27.15 -98.10
N ALA A 77 24.09 -27.73 -97.69
CA ALA A 77 23.98 -28.81 -96.68
C ALA A 77 24.32 -30.19 -97.32
N PRO A 78 24.47 -31.37 -96.64
CA PRO A 78 23.92 -31.74 -95.32
C PRO A 78 24.74 -32.73 -94.41
N ASN A 79 24.16 -33.02 -93.23
CA ASN A 79 24.32 -34.19 -92.33
C ASN A 79 25.63 -34.43 -91.55
N ALA A 80 25.59 -34.23 -90.22
CA ALA A 80 25.52 -35.32 -89.23
C ALA A 80 25.68 -34.82 -87.77
N SER A 81 24.82 -35.35 -86.91
CA SER A 81 24.93 -35.50 -85.44
C SER A 81 25.04 -34.27 -84.53
N GLY A 82 23.97 -34.08 -83.75
CA GLY A 82 24.09 -33.94 -82.30
C GLY A 82 23.95 -32.53 -81.72
N GLN A 83 22.88 -32.37 -80.93
CA GLN A 83 22.64 -31.36 -79.90
C GLN A 83 22.10 -30.00 -80.39
N GLY A 84 20.79 -29.84 -80.18
CA GLY A 84 20.07 -28.59 -80.37
C GLY A 84 20.66 -27.47 -79.53
N LYS A 85 20.97 -26.35 -80.18
CA LYS A 85 21.19 -25.07 -79.53
C LYS A 85 19.89 -24.28 -79.64
N GLU A 86 19.15 -24.30 -78.54
CA GLU A 86 18.08 -23.37 -78.21
C GLU A 86 18.48 -21.95 -78.59
N ALA A 87 17.55 -21.25 -79.25
CA ALA A 87 17.59 -19.81 -79.34
C ALA A 87 17.73 -19.28 -77.90
N ARG A 88 18.86 -18.63 -77.60
CA ARG A 88 19.01 -17.83 -76.37
C ARG A 88 18.07 -16.64 -76.48
N GLU A 89 16.80 -16.87 -76.23
CA GLU A 89 15.91 -15.90 -75.62
C GLU A 89 16.66 -15.38 -74.39
N ARG A 90 17.12 -14.12 -74.46
CA ARG A 90 17.55 -13.45 -73.24
C ARG A 90 16.35 -13.52 -72.31
N PRO A 91 16.44 -14.11 -71.12
CA PRO A 91 15.31 -14.10 -70.22
C PRO A 91 14.94 -12.65 -70.03
N VAL A 92 13.69 -12.30 -70.34
CA VAL A 92 13.09 -11.10 -69.76
C VAL A 92 13.12 -11.40 -68.27
N VAL A 93 14.19 -10.97 -67.60
CA VAL A 93 14.20 -10.86 -66.16
C VAL A 93 13.15 -9.81 -65.89
N LEU A 94 11.91 -10.25 -65.65
CA LEU A 94 10.98 -9.50 -64.85
C LEU A 94 11.77 -9.17 -63.59
N ARG A 95 12.32 -7.95 -63.54
CA ARG A 95 12.78 -7.36 -62.29
C ARG A 95 11.67 -7.70 -61.31
N ARG A 96 11.98 -8.47 -60.24
CA ARG A 96 11.04 -8.62 -59.13
C ARG A 96 10.48 -7.23 -58.90
N ARG A 97 9.20 -7.03 -59.22
CA ARG A 97 8.53 -5.77 -58.90
C ARG A 97 8.84 -5.61 -57.42
N ARG A 98 9.46 -4.49 -57.02
CA ARG A 98 9.58 -4.18 -55.60
C ARG A 98 8.15 -4.17 -55.10
N GLU A 99 7.70 -5.29 -54.56
CA GLU A 99 6.52 -5.32 -53.72
C GLU A 99 6.92 -4.40 -52.58
N ARG A 100 6.41 -3.18 -52.64
CA ARG A 100 6.39 -2.32 -51.47
C ARG A 100 5.52 -3.09 -50.49
N LEU A 101 6.13 -3.89 -49.62
CA LEU A 101 5.53 -4.36 -48.39
C LEU A 101 4.92 -3.09 -47.76
N LYS A 102 3.61 -2.92 -47.90
CA LYS A 102 2.92 -1.81 -47.25
C LYS A 102 3.07 -2.09 -45.77
N SER A 103 3.82 -1.23 -45.09
CA SER A 103 4.03 -1.36 -43.66
C SER A 103 2.65 -1.41 -42.98
N THR A 104 2.43 -2.44 -42.17
CA THR A 104 1.23 -2.60 -41.34
C THR A 104 1.27 -1.74 -40.08
N ALA A 105 2.36 -0.98 -39.88
CA ALA A 105 2.58 -0.14 -38.71
C ALA A 105 1.94 1.24 -38.85
N ASN A 106 1.50 1.80 -37.73
CA ASN A 106 0.79 3.07 -37.66
C ASN A 106 1.75 4.27 -37.67
N TRP A 107 2.40 4.50 -38.81
CA TRP A 107 3.29 5.64 -39.03
C TRP A 107 2.63 7.01 -38.80
N PRO A 108 1.37 7.25 -39.22
CA PRO A 108 0.71 8.54 -38.97
C PRO A 108 0.60 8.89 -37.49
N LEU A 109 0.17 7.95 -36.64
CA LEU A 109 0.10 8.17 -35.20
C LEU A 109 1.50 8.37 -34.59
N PHE A 110 2.48 7.59 -35.04
CA PHE A 110 3.86 7.73 -34.58
C PHE A 110 4.41 9.13 -34.85
N TYR A 111 4.31 9.65 -36.07
CA TYR A 111 4.82 10.98 -36.40
C TYR A 111 4.04 12.09 -35.70
N TYR A 112 2.72 11.93 -35.54
CA TYR A 112 1.93 12.86 -34.74
C TYR A 112 2.44 12.95 -33.29
N GLN A 113 2.67 11.79 -32.65
CA GLN A 113 3.18 11.75 -31.28
C GLN A 113 4.67 12.12 -31.19
N PHE A 114 5.46 11.89 -32.24
CA PHE A 114 6.89 12.23 -32.29
C PHE A 114 7.13 13.73 -32.09
N HIS A 115 6.25 14.58 -32.60
CA HIS A 115 6.38 16.05 -32.48
C HIS A 115 5.87 16.60 -31.14
N ARG A 116 5.31 15.74 -30.27
CA ARG A 116 4.80 16.13 -28.95
C ARG A 116 5.78 15.79 -27.85
N ASP A 117 5.64 16.51 -26.73
CA ASP A 117 6.42 16.22 -25.53
C ASP A 117 5.71 15.16 -24.69
N HIS A 118 6.47 14.14 -24.27
CA HIS A 118 6.00 13.03 -23.46
C HIS A 118 6.86 12.89 -22.21
N ALA A 119 6.19 12.74 -21.07
CA ALA A 119 6.79 12.40 -19.78
C ALA A 119 6.05 11.19 -19.21
N LEU A 120 6.29 10.03 -19.80
CA LEU A 120 5.74 8.74 -19.41
C LEU A 120 6.80 7.86 -18.74
N PRO A 121 6.42 6.91 -17.88
CA PRO A 121 7.35 5.98 -17.24
C PRO A 121 8.25 5.26 -18.24
N ASN A 122 7.78 4.93 -19.44
CA ASN A 122 8.53 4.26 -20.50
C ASN A 122 9.07 5.21 -21.59
N LEU A 123 8.84 6.53 -21.48
CA LEU A 123 9.22 7.51 -22.49
C LEU A 123 9.42 8.91 -21.91
N ILE A 124 10.67 9.37 -21.94
CA ILE A 124 11.00 10.80 -21.84
C ILE A 124 11.29 11.28 -23.25
N TRP A 125 10.43 12.15 -23.76
CA TRP A 125 10.56 12.71 -25.10
C TRP A 125 10.27 14.20 -25.07
N ASN A 126 11.29 15.02 -25.29
CA ASN A 126 11.20 16.47 -25.27
C ASN A 126 12.06 17.07 -26.41
N HIS A 127 12.14 18.39 -26.46
CA HIS A 127 12.97 19.07 -27.46
C HIS A 127 14.44 18.61 -27.43
N THR A 128 15.03 18.41 -26.25
CA THR A 128 16.44 18.01 -26.12
C THR A 128 16.69 16.58 -26.58
N THR A 129 15.82 15.62 -26.24
CA THR A 129 15.96 14.24 -26.73
C THR A 129 15.74 14.15 -28.24
N ARG A 130 14.83 14.96 -28.81
CA ARG A 130 14.66 15.07 -30.26
C ARG A 130 15.92 15.58 -30.95
N GLU A 131 16.53 16.62 -30.39
CA GLU A 131 17.73 17.23 -30.92
C GLU A 131 18.96 16.32 -30.80
N GLU A 132 19.10 15.58 -29.69
CA GLU A 132 20.15 14.56 -29.54
C GLU A 132 20.01 13.42 -30.57
N LEU A 133 18.78 12.95 -30.81
CA LEU A 133 18.52 11.96 -31.87
C LEU A 133 18.88 12.52 -33.25
N ARG A 134 18.46 13.75 -33.54
CA ARG A 134 18.77 14.42 -34.82
C ARG A 134 20.28 14.52 -35.03
N ASN A 135 21.00 15.02 -34.04
CA ASN A 135 22.46 15.20 -34.11
C ASN A 135 23.18 13.86 -34.27
N ALA A 136 22.73 12.80 -33.58
CA ALA A 136 23.29 11.46 -33.74
C ALA A 136 23.08 10.92 -35.16
N LEU A 137 21.86 11.06 -35.71
CA LEU A 137 21.55 10.63 -37.08
C LEU A 137 22.29 11.44 -38.15
N GLU A 138 22.40 12.76 -37.99
CA GLU A 138 23.17 13.61 -38.90
C GLU A 138 24.66 13.27 -38.89
N SER A 139 25.21 12.95 -37.71
CA SER A 139 26.60 12.50 -37.56
C SER A 139 26.82 11.14 -38.22
N GLU A 140 25.93 10.18 -37.98
CA GLU A 140 25.98 8.83 -38.57
C GLU A 140 25.87 8.89 -40.10
N LEU A 141 24.95 9.70 -40.62
CA LEU A 141 24.77 9.89 -42.05
C LEU A 141 26.00 10.53 -42.70
N ARG A 142 26.64 11.49 -42.01
CA ARG A 142 27.90 12.08 -42.46
C ARG A 142 29.02 11.04 -42.51
N ALA A 143 29.16 10.21 -41.48
CA ALA A 143 30.15 9.13 -41.44
C ALA A 143 29.92 8.12 -42.57
N PHE A 144 28.67 7.67 -42.74
CA PHE A 144 28.29 6.76 -43.83
C PHE A 144 28.55 7.34 -45.22
N MET A 145 28.29 8.64 -45.42
CA MET A 145 28.58 9.31 -46.69
C MET A 145 30.09 9.35 -46.97
N CYS A 146 30.91 9.70 -45.98
CA CYS A 146 32.37 9.67 -46.11
C CYS A 146 32.88 8.28 -46.48
N ASP A 147 32.41 7.24 -45.80
CA ASP A 147 32.83 5.86 -46.05
C ASP A 147 32.36 5.35 -47.43
N ARG A 148 31.15 5.74 -47.84
CA ARG A 148 30.64 5.41 -49.19
C ARG A 148 31.48 6.07 -50.28
N GLU A 149 31.87 7.34 -50.08
CA GLU A 149 32.74 8.05 -51.03
C GLU A 149 34.15 7.41 -51.08
N ALA A 150 34.69 6.99 -49.93
CA ALA A 150 35.96 6.29 -49.85
C ALA A 150 35.93 4.86 -50.47
N ALA A 151 34.78 4.18 -50.41
CA ALA A 151 34.60 2.82 -50.93
C ALA A 151 34.55 2.70 -52.46
N GLY A 152 34.49 3.84 -53.18
CA GLY A 152 34.52 3.90 -54.64
C GLY A 152 33.36 3.15 -55.30
N ASN A 153 33.66 2.08 -56.04
CA ASN A 153 32.66 1.28 -56.77
C ASN A 153 32.09 0.11 -55.94
N THR A 154 32.49 -0.01 -54.67
CA THR A 154 32.02 -1.07 -53.77
C THR A 154 30.64 -0.71 -53.24
N LEU A 155 29.68 -1.64 -53.35
CA LEU A 155 28.33 -1.46 -52.83
C LEU A 155 28.36 -1.40 -51.30
N THR A 156 28.11 -0.21 -50.75
CA THR A 156 28.09 0.06 -49.31
C THR A 156 26.67 0.14 -48.78
N SER A 157 26.42 -0.54 -47.67
CA SER A 157 25.14 -0.53 -46.94
C SER A 157 25.32 0.14 -45.58
N TRP A 158 24.30 0.85 -45.11
CA TRP A 158 24.32 1.46 -43.78
C TRP A 158 24.24 0.40 -42.69
N ASN A 159 25.15 0.46 -41.72
CA ASN A 159 25.15 -0.39 -40.55
C ASN A 159 24.11 0.07 -39.51
N HIS A 160 22.83 -0.06 -39.87
CA HIS A 160 21.74 0.30 -38.98
C HIS A 160 21.61 -0.63 -37.75
N ALA A 161 22.33 -1.76 -37.73
CA ALA A 161 22.24 -2.76 -36.67
C ALA A 161 22.98 -2.34 -35.39
N GLU A 162 24.04 -1.55 -35.53
CA GLU A 162 24.87 -1.08 -34.41
C GLU A 162 24.54 0.36 -33.98
N LEU A 163 23.68 1.05 -34.72
CA LEU A 163 23.28 2.42 -34.36
C LEU A 163 22.51 2.44 -33.03
N GLU A 164 23.17 2.93 -31.99
CA GLU A 164 22.58 3.17 -30.68
C GLU A 164 22.78 4.61 -30.23
N VAL A 165 21.66 5.32 -30.01
CA VAL A 165 21.68 6.72 -29.58
C VAL A 165 21.78 6.80 -28.06
N HIS A 166 22.90 7.35 -27.59
CA HIS A 166 23.17 7.58 -26.17
C HIS A 166 22.72 8.98 -25.76
N TYR A 167 21.58 9.08 -25.08
CA TYR A 167 21.00 10.35 -24.66
C TYR A 167 21.70 10.91 -23.42
N GLN A 168 22.50 11.97 -23.57
CA GLN A 168 23.26 12.59 -22.47
C GLN A 168 22.33 13.28 -21.48
N CYS A 169 21.26 13.91 -21.97
CA CYS A 169 20.25 14.55 -21.13
C CYS A 169 19.55 13.58 -20.16
N LEU A 170 19.60 12.26 -20.40
CA LEU A 170 18.97 11.23 -19.57
C LEU A 170 19.96 10.49 -18.66
N GLN A 171 21.25 10.84 -18.65
CA GLN A 171 22.27 10.09 -17.91
C GLN A 171 22.05 10.07 -16.38
N ASN A 172 21.41 11.10 -15.84
CA ASN A 172 21.09 11.21 -14.41
C ASN A 172 19.77 10.52 -14.03
N GLU A 173 18.97 10.09 -15.01
CA GLU A 173 17.72 9.39 -14.75
C GLU A 173 17.96 7.93 -14.41
N VAL A 174 17.30 7.46 -13.36
CA VAL A 174 17.37 6.06 -12.96
C VAL A 174 16.44 5.24 -13.85
N LYS A 175 17.00 4.60 -14.87
CA LYS A 175 16.30 3.66 -15.75
C LYS A 175 16.51 2.21 -15.30
N ILE A 176 15.43 1.44 -15.19
CA ILE A 176 15.44 -0.01 -14.95
C ILE A 176 14.56 -0.67 -16.02
N GLY A 177 15.11 -1.63 -16.74
CA GLY A 177 14.47 -2.16 -17.95
C GLY A 177 14.17 -1.01 -18.92
N ASP A 178 12.90 -0.89 -19.31
CA ASP A 178 12.42 0.17 -20.19
C ASP A 178 11.85 1.40 -19.47
N TYR A 179 11.88 1.43 -18.13
CA TYR A 179 11.14 2.42 -17.34
C TYR A 179 12.04 3.34 -16.51
N TYR A 180 11.70 4.62 -16.48
CA TYR A 180 12.30 5.66 -15.66
C TYR A 180 11.61 5.75 -14.31
N LEU A 181 12.34 5.44 -13.23
CA LEU A 181 11.75 5.32 -11.90
C LEU A 181 11.16 6.63 -11.39
N ARG A 182 11.80 7.77 -11.66
CA ARG A 182 11.33 9.07 -11.18
C ARG A 182 9.89 9.34 -11.61
N ILE A 183 9.62 9.18 -12.91
CA ILE A 183 8.28 9.40 -13.48
C ILE A 183 7.29 8.36 -12.96
N LEU A 184 7.71 7.09 -12.85
CA LEU A 184 6.88 6.03 -12.28
C LEU A 184 6.44 6.35 -10.84
N LEU A 185 7.33 6.91 -10.02
CA LEU A 185 7.07 7.24 -8.63
C LEU A 185 6.23 8.51 -8.44
N GLU A 186 6.29 9.43 -9.41
CA GLU A 186 5.48 10.66 -9.46
C GLU A 186 4.02 10.36 -9.88
N GLN A 187 3.80 9.39 -10.77
CA GLN A 187 2.48 9.01 -11.29
C GLN A 187 1.75 8.02 -10.37
N ARG A 188 1.29 8.50 -9.21
CA ARG A 188 0.66 7.63 -8.19
C ARG A 188 -0.65 6.97 -8.64
N ASP A 189 -1.46 7.61 -9.51
CA ASP A 189 -2.86 7.22 -9.74
C ASP A 189 -3.33 7.32 -11.21
N ASN A 190 -2.48 6.95 -12.19
CA ASN A 190 -2.94 6.87 -13.59
C ASN A 190 -3.36 5.44 -13.94
N ASP A 191 -4.62 5.25 -14.33
CA ASP A 191 -5.20 3.95 -14.71
C ASP A 191 -4.57 3.40 -16.00
N ASP A 192 -4.12 4.28 -16.89
CA ASP A 192 -3.34 3.92 -18.08
C ASP A 192 -1.88 3.67 -17.72
N SER A 193 -1.64 2.52 -17.08
CA SER A 193 -0.29 2.10 -16.73
C SER A 193 0.43 1.52 -17.96
N PRO A 194 1.53 2.12 -18.43
CA PRO A 194 2.22 1.72 -19.66
C PRO A 194 3.06 0.44 -19.50
N ILE A 195 2.92 -0.27 -18.36
CA ILE A 195 3.71 -1.45 -18.03
C ILE A 195 3.12 -2.66 -18.75
N ARG A 196 3.73 -3.05 -19.88
CA ARG A 196 3.28 -4.19 -20.69
C ARG A 196 3.83 -5.55 -20.24
N LYS A 197 4.99 -5.54 -19.57
CA LYS A 197 5.70 -6.74 -19.11
C LYS A 197 5.95 -6.69 -17.61
N SER A 198 4.87 -6.73 -16.84
CA SER A 198 4.88 -6.56 -15.38
C SER A 198 5.82 -7.52 -14.67
N TYR A 199 5.80 -8.81 -15.04
CA TYR A 199 6.66 -9.83 -14.44
C TYR A 199 8.16 -9.56 -14.68
N GLU A 200 8.57 -9.34 -15.94
CA GLU A 200 9.97 -9.04 -16.29
C GLU A 200 10.45 -7.77 -15.57
N PHE A 201 9.67 -6.69 -15.64
CA PHE A 201 10.02 -5.42 -15.00
C PHE A 201 10.11 -5.53 -13.48
N PHE A 202 9.18 -6.26 -12.85
CA PHE A 202 9.23 -6.50 -11.41
C PHE A 202 10.49 -7.27 -11.00
N ASN A 203 10.91 -8.26 -11.79
CA ASN A 203 12.17 -8.98 -11.56
C ASN A 203 13.39 -8.08 -11.75
N ASP A 204 13.41 -7.22 -12.76
CA ASP A 204 14.50 -6.25 -12.96
C ASP A 204 14.63 -5.28 -11.79
N LEU A 205 13.50 -4.78 -11.26
CA LEU A 205 13.45 -3.96 -10.05
C LEU A 205 14.03 -4.71 -8.86
N TYR A 206 13.65 -5.99 -8.70
CA TYR A 206 14.13 -6.82 -7.61
C TYR A 206 15.62 -7.14 -7.71
N HIS A 207 16.12 -7.48 -8.91
CA HIS A 207 17.55 -7.67 -9.16
C HIS A 207 18.35 -6.41 -8.85
N ARG A 208 17.86 -5.24 -9.25
CA ARG A 208 18.51 -3.96 -8.91
C ARG A 208 18.49 -3.69 -7.41
N PHE A 209 17.39 -4.00 -6.72
CA PHE A 209 17.26 -3.90 -5.27
C PHE A 209 18.30 -4.76 -4.54
N LEU A 210 18.49 -6.01 -4.96
CA LEU A 210 19.49 -6.91 -4.37
C LEU A 210 20.92 -6.46 -4.65
N SER A 211 21.18 -5.87 -5.82
CA SER A 211 22.53 -5.53 -6.27
C SER A 211 23.06 -4.21 -5.72
N THR A 212 22.19 -3.28 -5.32
CA THR A 212 22.62 -1.94 -4.91
C THR A 212 23.00 -1.89 -3.42
N PRO A 213 24.19 -1.37 -3.05
CA PRO A 213 24.56 -1.16 -1.66
C PRO A 213 23.97 0.13 -1.07
N LYS A 214 23.54 1.08 -1.93
CA LYS A 214 23.01 2.38 -1.50
C LYS A 214 21.56 2.25 -1.02
N VAL A 215 21.31 2.63 0.24
CA VAL A 215 19.99 2.54 0.89
C VAL A 215 18.93 3.35 0.14
N GLU A 216 19.25 4.55 -0.32
CA GLU A 216 18.32 5.40 -1.09
C GLU A 216 17.83 4.69 -2.36
N MET A 217 18.75 4.08 -3.12
CA MET A 217 18.41 3.31 -4.31
C MET A 217 17.61 2.04 -3.96
N LYS A 218 17.93 1.34 -2.86
CA LYS A 218 17.11 0.22 -2.38
C LYS A 218 15.68 0.66 -2.07
N CYS A 219 15.53 1.77 -1.36
CA CYS A 219 14.24 2.32 -0.97
C CYS A 219 13.42 2.76 -2.19
N MET A 220 14.08 3.34 -3.20
CA MET A 220 13.48 3.70 -4.47
C MET A 220 12.98 2.45 -5.22
N CYS A 221 13.79 1.39 -5.29
CA CYS A 221 13.37 0.12 -5.87
C CYS A 221 12.20 -0.50 -5.09
N LEU A 222 12.26 -0.55 -3.76
CA LEU A 222 11.16 -1.07 -2.93
C LEU A 222 9.85 -0.30 -3.14
N GLN A 223 9.93 1.02 -3.27
CA GLN A 223 8.77 1.85 -3.58
C GLN A 223 8.21 1.50 -4.96
N ALA A 224 9.06 1.41 -5.98
CA ALA A 224 8.64 1.03 -7.34
C ALA A 224 8.03 -0.38 -7.36
N MET A 225 8.67 -1.35 -6.69
CA MET A 225 8.15 -2.71 -6.53
C MET A 225 6.78 -2.72 -5.84
N SER A 226 6.57 -1.87 -4.83
CA SER A 226 5.27 -1.74 -4.16
C SER A 226 4.17 -1.24 -5.09
N ILE A 227 4.49 -0.27 -5.95
CA ILE A 227 3.53 0.25 -6.95
C ILE A 227 3.23 -0.83 -7.99
N VAL A 228 4.26 -1.45 -8.57
CA VAL A 228 4.12 -2.46 -9.63
C VAL A 228 3.39 -3.69 -9.11
N TYR A 229 3.78 -4.22 -7.95
CA TYR A 229 3.07 -5.36 -7.34
C TYR A 229 1.64 -4.99 -6.96
N GLY A 230 1.42 -3.80 -6.39
CA GLY A 230 0.08 -3.34 -6.04
C GLY A 230 -0.90 -3.28 -7.23
N ARG A 231 -0.41 -3.00 -8.44
CA ARG A 231 -1.22 -2.95 -9.66
C ARG A 231 -1.30 -4.30 -10.40
N TYR A 232 -0.24 -5.10 -10.35
CA TYR A 232 -0.09 -6.29 -11.20
C TYR A 232 0.16 -7.59 -10.43
N PHE A 233 -0.26 -7.70 -9.17
CA PHE A 233 0.00 -8.90 -8.35
C PHE A 233 -0.61 -10.18 -8.93
N GLU A 234 -1.69 -10.09 -9.72
CA GLU A 234 -2.32 -11.26 -10.36
C GLU A 234 -1.43 -11.85 -11.47
N ASP A 235 -0.83 -10.98 -12.30
CA ASP A 235 0.11 -11.39 -13.35
C ASP A 235 1.46 -11.82 -12.78
N ILE A 236 1.96 -11.09 -11.77
CA ILE A 236 3.24 -11.41 -11.12
C ILE A 236 3.14 -12.69 -10.28
N GLY A 237 2.00 -12.90 -9.64
CA GLY A 237 1.76 -14.04 -8.75
C GLY A 237 2.48 -13.95 -7.40
N PRO A 238 2.69 -15.10 -6.71
CA PRO A 238 3.32 -15.12 -5.40
C PRO A 238 4.80 -14.74 -5.46
N PHE A 239 5.24 -13.96 -4.48
CA PHE A 239 6.61 -13.51 -4.39
C PHE A 239 7.46 -14.51 -3.59
N ALA A 240 8.35 -15.22 -4.28
CA ALA A 240 9.16 -16.30 -3.72
C ALA A 240 10.02 -15.85 -2.52
N ASP A 241 10.51 -14.61 -2.54
CA ASP A 241 11.42 -14.08 -1.53
C ASP A 241 10.73 -13.28 -0.42
N THR A 242 9.43 -13.52 -0.18
CA THR A 242 8.69 -12.88 0.93
C THR A 242 9.39 -13.08 2.27
N LYS A 243 9.93 -14.27 2.52
CA LYS A 243 10.79 -14.58 3.67
C LYS A 243 11.96 -13.60 3.80
N TYR A 244 12.66 -13.33 2.71
CA TYR A 244 13.84 -12.47 2.72
C TYR A 244 13.46 -11.03 3.11
N ILE A 245 12.33 -10.52 2.61
CA ILE A 245 11.80 -9.20 2.98
C ILE A 245 11.48 -9.12 4.48
N VAL A 246 10.86 -10.15 5.06
CA VAL A 246 10.58 -10.21 6.51
C VAL A 246 11.89 -10.23 7.32
N GLN A 247 12.89 -11.01 6.88
CA GLN A 247 14.20 -11.05 7.54
C GLN A 247 14.98 -9.73 7.41
N MET A 248 14.83 -9.03 6.28
CA MET A 248 15.39 -7.69 6.10
C MET A 248 14.73 -6.69 7.06
N LEU A 249 13.41 -6.76 7.24
CA LEU A 249 12.69 -5.89 8.17
C LEU A 249 13.18 -6.07 9.61
N ASP A 250 13.43 -7.31 10.03
CA ASP A 250 13.97 -7.62 11.36
C ASP A 250 15.39 -7.05 11.56
N ARG A 251 16.24 -7.16 10.53
CA ARG A 251 17.67 -6.80 10.60
C ARG A 251 17.95 -5.31 10.34
N THR A 252 17.12 -4.63 9.56
CA THR A 252 17.38 -3.23 9.17
C THR A 252 17.46 -2.30 10.38
N CYS A 253 18.31 -1.28 10.29
CA CYS A 253 18.42 -0.19 11.25
C CYS A 253 18.25 1.18 10.59
N ASP A 254 17.72 1.23 9.36
CA ASP A 254 17.43 2.46 8.65
C ASP A 254 15.91 2.72 8.63
N ARG A 255 15.50 3.94 8.98
CA ARG A 255 14.08 4.30 9.10
C ARG A 255 13.37 4.33 7.75
N MET A 256 14.06 4.78 6.69
CA MET A 256 13.49 4.82 5.35
C MET A 256 13.29 3.39 4.84
N GLU A 257 14.31 2.54 4.99
CA GLU A 257 14.24 1.14 4.57
C GLU A 257 13.14 0.37 5.33
N ARG A 258 13.05 0.56 6.65
CA ARG A 258 11.97 0.00 7.48
C ARG A 258 10.59 0.34 6.91
N ASP A 259 10.33 1.61 6.66
CA ASP A 259 9.01 2.07 6.21
C ASP A 259 8.68 1.53 4.81
N ARG A 260 9.66 1.50 3.91
CA ARG A 260 9.50 0.93 2.56
C ARG A 260 9.28 -0.57 2.58
N LEU A 261 9.94 -1.31 3.47
CA LEU A 261 9.72 -2.75 3.64
C LEU A 261 8.30 -3.03 4.17
N VAL A 262 7.82 -2.25 5.15
CA VAL A 262 6.44 -2.38 5.65
C VAL A 262 5.41 -2.05 4.57
N GLN A 263 5.64 -0.98 3.80
CA GLN A 263 4.79 -0.64 2.64
C GLN A 263 4.78 -1.76 1.60
N PHE A 264 5.94 -2.35 1.29
CA PHE A 264 6.01 -3.45 0.34
C PHE A 264 5.30 -4.70 0.85
N LEU A 265 5.48 -5.06 2.12
CA LEU A 265 4.74 -6.15 2.76
C LEU A 265 3.22 -5.92 2.68
N SER A 266 2.75 -4.67 2.86
CA SER A 266 1.32 -4.32 2.71
C SER A 266 0.76 -4.56 1.31
N LYS A 267 1.63 -4.66 0.29
CA LYS A 267 1.25 -5.02 -1.08
C LYS A 267 1.44 -6.51 -1.34
N LEU A 268 2.47 -7.14 -0.77
CA LEU A 268 2.67 -8.59 -0.90
C LEU A 268 1.49 -9.40 -0.36
N ILE A 269 0.82 -8.93 0.70
CA ILE A 269 -0.36 -9.64 1.25
C ILE A 269 -1.55 -9.74 0.29
N LEU A 270 -1.58 -8.97 -0.82
CA LEU A 270 -2.63 -9.10 -1.84
C LEU A 270 -2.72 -10.53 -2.40
N HIS A 271 -1.60 -11.25 -2.38
CA HIS A 271 -1.56 -12.67 -2.73
C HIS A 271 -1.46 -13.56 -1.48
N ARG A 272 -2.46 -14.43 -1.28
CA ARG A 272 -2.61 -15.29 -0.09
C ARG A 272 -1.36 -16.11 0.27
N ARG A 273 -0.63 -16.64 -0.72
CA ARG A 273 0.61 -17.41 -0.47
C ARG A 273 1.69 -16.61 0.27
N ASN A 274 1.81 -15.31 0.00
CA ASN A 274 2.79 -14.47 0.68
C ASN A 274 2.40 -14.25 2.16
N VAL A 275 1.10 -14.23 2.46
CA VAL A 275 0.63 -14.16 3.85
C VAL A 275 1.11 -15.38 4.65
N SER A 276 1.01 -16.59 4.08
CA SER A 276 1.53 -17.80 4.72
C SER A 276 3.03 -17.68 5.06
N GLU A 277 3.85 -17.17 4.14
CA GLU A 277 5.29 -16.94 4.36
C GLU A 277 5.53 -15.92 5.50
N ILE A 278 4.79 -14.82 5.54
CA ILE A 278 4.89 -13.82 6.62
C ILE A 278 4.59 -14.47 7.99
N LEU A 279 3.59 -15.35 8.06
CA LEU A 279 3.21 -16.07 9.28
C LEU A 279 4.25 -17.12 9.70
N GLU A 280 4.99 -17.71 8.76
CA GLU A 280 6.02 -18.71 9.06
C GLU A 280 7.33 -18.10 9.58
N TRP A 281 7.67 -16.89 9.12
CA TRP A 281 8.94 -16.23 9.46
C TRP A 281 8.83 -15.15 10.54
N ASN A 282 7.95 -15.36 11.53
CA ASN A 282 7.74 -14.45 12.67
C ASN A 282 7.32 -13.01 12.29
N GLY A 283 6.76 -12.80 11.10
CA GLY A 283 6.36 -11.48 10.62
C GLY A 283 5.37 -10.78 11.55
N ILE A 284 4.42 -11.52 12.12
CA ILE A 284 3.44 -10.97 13.08
C ILE A 284 4.12 -10.33 14.29
N ARG A 285 5.11 -11.02 14.88
CA ARG A 285 5.83 -10.50 16.05
C ARG A 285 6.62 -9.23 15.71
N ILE A 286 7.36 -9.24 14.59
CA ILE A 286 8.14 -8.08 14.14
C ILE A 286 7.22 -6.87 13.91
N LEU A 287 6.10 -7.10 13.23
CA LEU A 287 5.09 -6.06 12.95
C LEU A 287 4.47 -5.50 14.24
N VAL A 288 4.09 -6.37 15.19
CA VAL A 288 3.55 -5.93 16.49
C VAL A 288 4.58 -5.14 17.29
N GLU A 289 5.84 -5.58 17.34
CA GLU A 289 6.92 -4.85 17.99
C GLU A 289 7.11 -3.45 17.38
N LEU A 290 6.99 -3.30 16.07
CA LEU A 290 7.06 -1.99 15.39
C LEU A 290 5.87 -1.08 15.71
N MET A 291 4.65 -1.60 15.82
CA MET A 291 3.48 -0.79 16.14
C MET A 291 3.58 -0.11 17.51
N THR A 292 4.28 -0.73 18.48
CA THR A 292 4.47 -0.14 19.81
C THR A 292 5.15 1.23 19.79
N LEU A 293 5.91 1.53 18.73
CA LEU A 293 6.53 2.84 18.53
C LEU A 293 5.50 3.97 18.44
N ALA A 294 4.24 3.68 18.10
CA ALA A 294 3.17 4.66 18.12
C ALA A 294 3.08 5.37 19.48
N HIS A 295 3.37 4.71 20.59
CA HIS A 295 3.36 5.34 21.92
C HIS A 295 4.40 6.45 22.12
N LEU A 296 5.40 6.56 21.24
CA LEU A 296 6.41 7.60 21.27
C LEU A 296 6.08 8.82 20.41
N HIS A 297 4.96 8.81 19.67
CA HIS A 297 4.59 9.93 18.80
C HIS A 297 4.33 11.20 19.62
N THR A 298 5.10 12.26 19.36
CA THR A 298 5.12 13.50 20.15
C THR A 298 4.11 14.55 19.70
N SER A 299 3.51 14.44 18.51
CA SER A 299 2.58 15.44 17.96
C SER A 299 1.18 15.38 18.56
N ARG A 300 0.84 14.32 19.31
CA ARG A 300 -0.50 14.11 19.86
C ARG A 300 -0.69 14.79 21.21
N ALA A 301 -1.86 15.39 21.39
CA ALA A 301 -2.33 15.83 22.70
C ALA A 301 -2.54 14.60 23.61
N THR A 302 -1.78 14.51 24.69
CA THR A 302 -1.99 13.45 25.68
C THR A 302 -3.23 13.78 26.50
N VAL A 303 -4.20 12.86 26.56
CA VAL A 303 -5.28 12.98 27.56
C VAL A 303 -4.62 12.99 28.93
N PRO A 304 -4.79 14.06 29.73
CA PRO A 304 -4.21 14.09 31.05
C PRO A 304 -4.97 13.09 31.90
N ALA A 305 -4.34 11.96 32.23
CA ALA A 305 -4.75 11.15 33.37
C ALA A 305 -4.46 11.98 34.62
N GLN A 306 -5.32 12.96 34.91
CA GLN A 306 -5.11 13.89 36.01
C GLN A 306 -5.16 13.13 37.33
N SER A 307 -4.01 13.04 38.01
CA SER A 307 -3.93 12.75 39.44
C SER A 307 -4.31 14.00 40.26
N ASN A 308 -5.46 14.62 39.99
CA ASN A 308 -5.90 15.83 40.70
C ASN A 308 -6.72 15.50 41.95
N VAL A 309 -6.32 14.48 42.73
CA VAL A 309 -6.89 14.23 44.07
C VAL A 309 -5.79 13.72 45.00
N ILE A 310 -5.09 14.66 45.63
CA ILE A 310 -4.48 14.69 46.97
C ILE A 310 -3.25 15.60 46.90
N GLU A 311 -3.39 16.81 47.42
CA GLU A 311 -2.29 17.72 47.75
C GLU A 311 -1.45 17.09 48.88
N GLY A 312 -0.53 16.20 48.50
CA GLY A 312 0.59 15.76 49.34
C GLY A 312 1.85 16.59 49.01
N PRO A 313 2.76 16.82 49.97
CA PRO A 313 3.86 17.75 49.76
C PRO A 313 4.83 17.20 48.71
N ALA A 314 4.91 17.88 47.55
CA ALA A 314 6.01 17.87 46.58
C ALA A 314 6.83 16.56 46.45
N GLN A 315 6.16 15.40 46.44
CA GLN A 315 6.84 14.11 46.27
C GLN A 315 7.00 13.89 44.77
N GLN A 316 8.11 14.43 44.25
CA GLN A 316 8.75 14.15 42.95
C GLN A 316 7.82 13.52 41.89
N GLN A 317 7.27 14.35 41.00
CA GLN A 317 6.61 13.93 39.74
C GLN A 317 7.53 13.16 38.75
N GLY A 318 8.66 12.57 39.19
CA GLY A 318 9.71 12.03 38.34
C GLY A 318 10.13 10.57 38.58
N GLY A 319 9.33 9.80 39.34
CA GLY A 319 9.63 8.38 39.65
C GLY A 319 9.21 7.39 38.56
N GLY A 320 8.01 7.56 37.98
CA GLY A 320 7.40 6.60 37.04
C GLY A 320 8.03 6.55 35.64
N ASP A 321 8.90 7.52 35.31
CA ASP A 321 9.59 7.56 34.02
C ASP A 321 10.89 6.74 34.00
N ARG A 322 11.34 6.24 35.16
CA ARG A 322 12.61 5.51 35.32
C ARG A 322 12.40 4.00 35.32
N GLU A 323 12.27 3.43 34.13
CA GLU A 323 12.03 2.00 33.94
C GLU A 323 13.29 1.19 33.55
N TRP A 324 14.36 1.88 33.14
CA TRP A 324 15.47 1.22 32.45
C TRP A 324 16.68 0.98 33.34
N TYR A 325 17.29 -0.19 33.15
CA TYR A 325 18.58 -0.57 33.71
C TYR A 325 19.54 -0.90 32.58
N TYR A 326 20.83 -0.64 32.77
CA TYR A 326 21.88 -0.96 31.81
C TYR A 326 23.11 -1.51 32.51
N ASN A 327 23.89 -2.32 31.77
CA ASN A 327 25.12 -2.89 32.26
C ASN A 327 26.32 -2.09 31.73
N LEU A 328 27.19 -1.63 32.62
CA LEU A 328 28.46 -1.02 32.26
C LEU A 328 29.59 -2.02 32.53
N GLU A 329 30.50 -2.18 31.56
CA GLU A 329 31.68 -3.02 31.69
C GLU A 329 32.82 -2.16 32.25
N GLN A 330 33.25 -2.44 33.48
CA GLN A 330 34.46 -1.86 34.09
C GLN A 330 35.47 -2.99 34.34
N GLY A 331 36.35 -3.23 33.35
CA GLY A 331 37.25 -4.37 33.37
C GLY A 331 36.48 -5.70 33.29
N ASP A 332 36.80 -6.65 34.16
CA ASP A 332 36.18 -8.00 34.20
C ASP A 332 34.84 -8.05 34.96
N LYS A 333 34.36 -6.92 35.49
CA LYS A 333 33.12 -6.84 36.28
C LYS A 333 32.04 -6.07 35.54
N VAL A 334 30.85 -6.67 35.47
CA VAL A 334 29.65 -6.04 34.92
C VAL A 334 28.87 -5.38 36.05
N GLN A 335 28.80 -4.06 36.05
CA GLN A 335 28.02 -3.30 37.02
C GLN A 335 26.63 -2.96 36.47
N ARG A 336 25.59 -3.24 37.26
CA ARG A 336 24.21 -2.88 36.95
C ARG A 336 23.95 -1.44 37.38
N MET A 337 23.54 -0.61 36.43
CA MET A 337 23.21 0.80 36.64
C MET A 337 21.70 1.02 36.41
N GLY A 338 21.11 1.95 37.14
CA GLY A 338 19.68 2.29 37.06
C GLY A 338 18.96 2.22 38.41
N PRO A 339 17.65 2.54 38.46
CA PRO A 339 16.80 2.86 37.31
C PRO A 339 17.06 4.25 36.71
N VAL A 340 17.06 4.33 35.38
CA VAL A 340 17.17 5.58 34.61
C VAL A 340 15.96 5.77 33.70
N SER A 341 15.68 7.03 33.35
CA SER A 341 14.64 7.37 32.38
C SER A 341 15.06 7.08 30.95
N PHE A 342 14.06 6.97 30.06
CA PHE A 342 14.32 6.83 28.63
C PHE A 342 15.11 8.01 28.05
N GLN A 343 14.89 9.23 28.55
CA GLN A 343 15.66 10.41 28.14
C GLN A 343 17.13 10.30 28.59
N GLN A 344 17.38 9.89 29.82
CA GLN A 344 18.75 9.66 30.31
C GLN A 344 19.48 8.59 29.49
N LEU A 345 18.81 7.51 29.07
CA LEU A 345 19.40 6.54 28.14
C LEU A 345 19.79 7.17 26.80
N LYS A 346 18.98 8.10 26.27
CA LYS A 346 19.33 8.84 25.04
C LYS A 346 20.61 9.65 25.23
N ASP A 347 20.73 10.33 26.36
CA ASP A 347 21.88 11.18 26.66
C ASP A 347 23.14 10.34 26.88
N LEU A 348 23.04 9.21 27.60
CA LEU A 348 24.11 8.23 27.76
C LEU A 348 24.60 7.67 26.41
N TYR A 349 23.68 7.34 25.51
CA TYR A 349 24.05 6.85 24.17
C TYR A 349 24.74 7.92 23.34
N LYS A 350 24.26 9.17 23.39
CA LYS A 350 24.89 10.32 22.70
C LYS A 350 26.28 10.64 23.25
N SER A 351 26.48 10.50 24.56
CA SER A 351 27.78 10.72 25.21
C SER A 351 28.80 9.60 24.91
N GLY A 352 28.35 8.45 24.40
CA GLY A 352 29.19 7.29 24.12
C GLY A 352 29.43 6.36 25.31
N GLU A 353 28.83 6.64 26.49
CA GLU A 353 28.90 5.76 27.66
C GLU A 353 28.24 4.40 27.44
N ILE A 354 27.20 4.36 26.60
CA ILE A 354 26.55 3.12 26.16
C ILE A 354 26.57 3.01 24.64
N ASN A 355 26.58 1.77 24.13
CA ASN A 355 26.64 1.46 22.71
C ASN A 355 25.60 0.39 22.31
N ASN A 356 25.57 0.00 21.04
CA ASN A 356 24.60 -0.97 20.52
C ASN A 356 24.65 -2.37 21.17
N LYS A 357 25.79 -2.74 21.76
CA LYS A 357 26.03 -4.02 22.42
C LYS A 357 25.72 -3.98 23.91
N THR A 358 25.67 -2.79 24.51
CA THR A 358 25.32 -2.60 25.92
C THR A 358 24.00 -3.30 26.22
N LYS A 359 23.98 -4.12 27.27
CA LYS A 359 22.77 -4.85 27.68
C LYS A 359 21.90 -3.95 28.53
N CYS A 360 20.63 -3.81 28.13
CA CYS A 360 19.59 -3.09 28.84
C CYS A 360 18.46 -4.05 29.26
N TRP A 361 17.77 -3.66 30.32
CA TRP A 361 16.61 -4.38 30.83
C TRP A 361 15.60 -3.39 31.41
N ALA A 362 14.32 -3.72 31.28
CA ALA A 362 13.21 -3.04 31.90
C ALA A 362 12.21 -4.08 32.40
N ASN A 363 11.39 -3.70 33.38
CA ASN A 363 10.38 -4.60 33.91
C ASN A 363 9.36 -4.98 32.80
N SER A 364 8.90 -6.24 32.79
CA SER A 364 8.17 -6.91 31.70
C SER A 364 8.98 -7.47 30.53
N MET A 365 10.30 -7.23 30.47
CA MET A 365 11.20 -7.92 29.53
C MET A 365 11.63 -9.30 30.06
N GLU A 366 11.73 -10.29 29.16
CA GLU A 366 12.14 -11.67 29.49
C GLU A 366 13.58 -11.78 30.01
N GLY A 367 14.45 -10.82 29.66
CA GLY A 367 15.84 -10.82 30.07
C GLY A 367 16.61 -9.62 29.53
N TRP A 368 17.88 -9.53 29.91
CA TRP A 368 18.80 -8.49 29.45
C TRP A 368 19.07 -8.62 27.96
N ARG A 369 18.81 -7.55 27.20
CA ARG A 369 18.96 -7.53 25.74
C ARG A 369 19.85 -6.37 25.31
N ALA A 370 20.63 -6.57 24.26
CA ALA A 370 21.48 -5.50 23.73
C ALA A 370 20.60 -4.34 23.21
N VAL A 371 21.06 -3.09 23.34
CA VAL A 371 20.38 -1.88 22.85
C VAL A 371 19.85 -2.06 21.42
N GLY A 372 20.68 -2.58 20.50
CA GLY A 372 20.29 -2.78 19.10
C GLY A 372 19.24 -3.87 18.85
N SER A 373 18.94 -4.71 19.86
CA SER A 373 17.94 -5.78 19.78
C SER A 373 16.61 -5.43 20.45
N VAL A 374 16.55 -4.36 21.24
CA VAL A 374 15.32 -3.91 21.89
C VAL A 374 14.61 -2.93 20.95
N PRO A 375 13.39 -3.21 20.46
CA PRO A 375 12.76 -2.40 19.40
C PRO A 375 12.70 -0.90 19.72
N GLN A 376 12.23 -0.53 20.91
CA GLN A 376 12.18 0.87 21.36
C GLN A 376 13.55 1.56 21.28
N LEU A 377 14.59 0.91 21.79
CA LEU A 377 15.94 1.47 21.87
C LEU A 377 16.60 1.47 20.49
N LYS A 378 16.45 0.39 19.71
CA LYS A 378 16.92 0.28 18.33
C LYS A 378 16.44 1.46 17.48
N TRP A 379 15.13 1.72 17.49
CA TRP A 379 14.53 2.76 16.63
C TRP A 379 14.71 4.19 17.13
N SER A 380 15.00 4.36 18.43
CA SER A 380 15.15 5.68 19.05
C SER A 380 16.60 6.11 19.24
N LEU A 381 17.53 5.16 19.42
CA LEU A 381 18.95 5.43 19.69
C LEU A 381 19.83 5.08 18.49
N SER A 382 19.72 3.84 18.01
CA SER A 382 20.66 3.28 17.03
C SER A 382 20.28 3.54 15.57
N ALA A 383 19.00 3.75 15.28
CA ALA A 383 18.49 3.83 13.93
C ALA A 383 18.92 5.11 13.20
N ARG A 384 19.17 4.96 11.89
CA ARG A 384 19.67 5.99 10.98
C ARG A 384 18.62 6.34 9.94
N GLY A 385 18.91 7.36 9.14
CA GLY A 385 18.03 7.79 8.06
C GLY A 385 16.78 8.54 8.55
N THR A 386 16.12 9.17 7.59
CA THR A 386 14.85 9.88 7.77
C THR A 386 13.69 8.92 7.56
N ALA A 387 12.71 8.94 8.46
CA ALA A 387 11.50 8.15 8.29
C ALA A 387 10.64 8.70 7.13
N VAL A 388 9.94 7.82 6.44
CA VAL A 388 8.93 8.16 5.43
C VAL A 388 7.55 8.30 6.08
N LEU A 389 7.31 7.50 7.12
CA LEU A 389 6.08 7.49 7.90
C LEU A 389 6.39 7.98 9.31
N ASP A 390 5.48 8.77 9.89
CA ASP A 390 5.49 8.98 11.33
C ASP A 390 5.13 7.67 12.07
N GLU A 391 5.32 7.63 13.39
CA GLU A 391 5.10 6.41 14.18
C GLU A 391 3.65 5.91 14.12
N SER A 392 2.68 6.78 13.83
CA SER A 392 1.25 6.44 13.81
C SER A 392 0.79 5.99 12.45
N ALA A 393 1.27 6.63 11.38
CA ALA A 393 1.10 6.17 10.01
C ALA A 393 1.76 4.79 9.82
N LEU A 394 2.92 4.56 10.44
CA LEU A 394 3.56 3.24 10.47
C LEU A 394 2.65 2.21 11.16
N ALA A 395 2.18 2.51 12.38
CA ALA A 395 1.30 1.59 13.11
C ALA A 395 -0.03 1.34 12.38
N ALA A 396 -0.62 2.37 11.77
CA ALA A 396 -1.83 2.26 10.98
C ALA A 396 -1.64 1.35 9.76
N THR A 397 -0.53 1.50 9.03
CA THR A 397 -0.18 0.64 7.89
C THR A 397 -0.03 -0.82 8.32
N ILE A 398 0.59 -1.06 9.49
CA ILE A 398 0.75 -2.41 10.03
C ILE A 398 -0.60 -2.99 10.48
N LEU A 399 -1.46 -2.20 11.13
CA LEU A 399 -2.80 -2.64 11.51
C LEU A 399 -3.62 -3.02 10.28
N ASP A 400 -3.56 -2.25 9.18
CA ASP A 400 -4.24 -2.59 7.93
C ASP A 400 -3.71 -3.91 7.33
N LEU A 401 -2.40 -4.11 7.37
CA LEU A 401 -1.78 -5.38 6.98
C LEU A 401 -2.33 -6.53 7.83
N LEU A 402 -2.35 -6.39 9.16
CA LEU A 402 -2.82 -7.43 10.08
C LEU A 402 -4.32 -7.72 9.94
N ILE A 403 -5.15 -6.69 9.73
CA ILE A 403 -6.60 -6.83 9.48
C ILE A 403 -6.81 -7.62 8.19
N THR A 404 -6.09 -7.25 7.12
CA THR A 404 -6.17 -7.93 5.83
C THR A 404 -5.74 -9.40 5.96
N CYS A 405 -4.62 -9.68 6.63
CA CYS A 405 -4.19 -11.04 6.94
C CYS A 405 -5.23 -11.82 7.76
N ALA A 406 -5.89 -11.20 8.74
CA ALA A 406 -6.93 -11.85 9.54
C ALA A 406 -8.18 -12.18 8.70
N ARG A 407 -8.56 -11.31 7.75
CA ARG A 407 -9.70 -11.50 6.84
C ARG A 407 -9.48 -12.59 5.80
N TYR A 408 -8.25 -12.79 5.34
CA TYR A 408 -7.92 -13.90 4.42
C TYR A 408 -8.21 -15.29 5.01
N TYR A 409 -8.23 -15.40 6.34
CA TYR A 409 -8.52 -16.65 7.03
C TYR A 409 -9.67 -16.44 8.01
N PRO A 410 -10.93 -16.46 7.53
CA PRO A 410 -12.10 -16.23 8.38
C PRO A 410 -12.22 -17.29 9.48
N SER A 411 -12.97 -16.95 10.55
CA SER A 411 -13.26 -17.93 11.63
C SER A 411 -14.40 -18.88 11.28
N ARG A 412 -15.12 -18.60 10.19
CA ARG A 412 -16.26 -19.36 9.70
C ARG A 412 -16.14 -19.59 8.20
N ASP A 413 -16.66 -20.70 7.71
CA ASP A 413 -16.70 -21.02 6.29
C ASP A 413 -17.96 -20.45 5.60
N GLU A 414 -18.18 -20.83 4.33
CA GLU A 414 -19.32 -20.38 3.51
C GLU A 414 -20.68 -20.86 4.05
N GLU A 415 -20.70 -21.93 4.87
CA GLU A 415 -21.90 -22.49 5.49
C GLU A 415 -22.11 -21.95 6.92
N ASP A 416 -21.37 -20.91 7.32
CA ASP A 416 -21.37 -20.34 8.68
C ASP A 416 -20.88 -21.31 9.77
N ALA A 417 -20.19 -22.39 9.40
CA ALA A 417 -19.63 -23.35 10.35
C ALA A 417 -18.30 -22.84 10.92
N VAL A 418 -18.08 -23.06 12.22
CA VAL A 418 -16.88 -22.58 12.92
C VAL A 418 -15.65 -23.39 12.49
N ILE A 419 -14.66 -22.71 11.90
CA ILE A 419 -13.43 -23.32 11.42
C ILE A 419 -12.51 -23.68 12.60
N ARG A 420 -12.07 -24.95 12.62
CA ARG A 420 -11.10 -25.49 13.58
C ARG A 420 -10.02 -26.33 12.88
N PRO A 421 -8.74 -26.23 13.30
CA PRO A 421 -8.20 -25.35 14.33
C PRO A 421 -8.28 -23.86 13.96
N LEU A 422 -8.28 -22.96 14.97
CA LEU A 422 -8.36 -21.51 14.73
C LEU A 422 -7.24 -21.07 13.76
N PRO A 423 -7.53 -20.20 12.77
CA PRO A 423 -6.54 -19.69 11.83
C PRO A 423 -5.24 -19.24 12.49
N LYS A 424 -4.11 -19.59 11.86
CA LYS A 424 -2.76 -19.35 12.42
C LYS A 424 -2.52 -17.88 12.80
N VAL A 425 -2.91 -16.94 11.92
CA VAL A 425 -2.81 -15.50 12.18
C VAL A 425 -3.56 -15.07 13.45
N LYS A 426 -4.79 -15.56 13.65
CA LYS A 426 -5.62 -15.25 14.82
C LYS A 426 -5.05 -15.88 16.07
N ARG A 427 -4.52 -17.11 16.00
CA ARG A 427 -3.81 -17.76 17.12
C ARG A 427 -2.59 -16.95 17.56
N MET A 428 -1.71 -16.60 16.64
CA MET A 428 -0.49 -15.84 16.94
C MET A 428 -0.80 -14.45 17.52
N LEU A 429 -1.81 -13.75 16.97
CA LEU A 429 -2.24 -12.45 17.50
C LEU A 429 -2.94 -12.56 18.86
N SER A 430 -3.46 -13.73 19.23
CA SER A 430 -4.07 -13.99 20.54
C SER A 430 -3.04 -14.36 21.61
N GLU A 431 -1.77 -14.59 21.25
CA GLU A 431 -0.72 -14.85 22.22
C GLU A 431 -0.53 -13.63 23.14
N PRO A 432 -0.32 -13.83 24.46
CA PRO A 432 -0.21 -12.72 25.41
C PRO A 432 0.86 -11.67 25.06
N ALA A 433 1.95 -12.11 24.41
CA ALA A 433 3.02 -11.23 23.96
C ALA A 433 2.61 -10.32 22.79
N CYS A 434 1.67 -10.74 21.94
CA CYS A 434 1.18 -9.91 20.83
C CYS A 434 -0.08 -9.14 21.23
N LEU A 435 -1.05 -9.84 21.83
CA LEU A 435 -2.37 -9.29 22.15
C LEU A 435 -2.29 -8.08 23.07
N ALA A 436 -1.40 -8.12 24.08
CA ALA A 436 -1.23 -7.00 25.01
C ALA A 436 -0.78 -5.73 24.27
N HIS A 437 0.18 -5.83 23.36
CA HIS A 437 0.68 -4.68 22.61
C HIS A 437 -0.36 -4.13 21.61
N VAL A 438 -1.12 -5.02 20.96
CA VAL A 438 -2.24 -4.60 20.08
C VAL A 438 -3.30 -3.84 20.89
N VAL A 439 -3.72 -4.38 22.03
CA VAL A 439 -4.72 -3.77 22.91
C VAL A 439 -4.23 -2.43 23.47
N GLN A 440 -2.96 -2.35 23.88
CA GLN A 440 -2.40 -1.13 24.47
C GLN A 440 -2.34 0.06 23.51
N LEU A 441 -2.34 -0.16 22.19
CA LEU A 441 -2.45 0.92 21.20
C LEU A 441 -3.71 1.78 21.39
N LEU A 442 -4.77 1.27 22.04
CA LEU A 442 -5.94 2.06 22.41
C LEU A 442 -5.59 3.27 23.29
N LEU A 443 -4.51 3.18 24.08
CA LEU A 443 -4.01 4.26 24.95
C LEU A 443 -3.22 5.33 24.18
N THR A 444 -3.07 5.20 22.85
CA THR A 444 -2.63 6.32 22.01
C THR A 444 -3.70 7.38 21.85
N PHE A 445 -4.98 7.01 22.05
CA PHE A 445 -6.18 7.83 21.80
C PHE A 445 -6.25 8.43 20.39
N ASP A 446 -5.49 7.88 19.44
CA ASP A 446 -5.52 8.26 18.04
C ASP A 446 -6.76 7.63 17.38
N PRO A 447 -7.67 8.41 16.79
CA PRO A 447 -8.91 7.86 16.24
C PRO A 447 -8.71 6.78 15.19
N ILE A 448 -7.70 6.93 14.33
CA ILE A 448 -7.40 6.00 13.24
C ILE A 448 -6.88 4.69 13.82
N LEU A 449 -5.93 4.76 14.76
CA LEU A 449 -5.38 3.56 15.42
C LEU A 449 -6.45 2.85 16.25
N VAL A 450 -7.25 3.57 17.03
CA VAL A 450 -8.30 3.00 17.88
C VAL A 450 -9.33 2.22 17.06
N GLU A 451 -9.81 2.78 15.95
CA GLU A 451 -10.76 2.12 15.06
C GLU A 451 -10.18 0.86 14.42
N LYS A 452 -8.93 0.94 13.92
CA LYS A 452 -8.24 -0.21 13.33
C LYS A 452 -7.97 -1.30 14.38
N VAL A 453 -7.57 -0.95 15.61
CA VAL A 453 -7.39 -1.91 16.71
C VAL A 453 -8.71 -2.59 17.05
N ALA A 454 -9.80 -1.84 17.19
CA ALA A 454 -11.12 -2.42 17.48
C ALA A 454 -11.59 -3.36 16.36
N THR A 455 -11.34 -3.00 15.10
CA THR A 455 -11.65 -3.85 13.94
C THR A 455 -10.80 -5.12 13.95
N LEU A 456 -9.48 -5.00 14.15
CA LEU A 456 -8.59 -6.15 14.23
C LEU A 456 -8.99 -7.10 15.37
N LEU A 457 -9.26 -6.56 16.56
CA LEU A 457 -9.66 -7.36 17.71
C LEU A 457 -11.02 -8.04 17.49
N TYR A 458 -11.96 -7.41 16.79
CA TYR A 458 -13.22 -8.04 16.40
C TYR A 458 -12.97 -9.26 15.49
N GLU A 459 -12.15 -9.09 14.45
CA GLU A 459 -11.79 -10.18 13.52
C GLU A 459 -11.06 -11.34 14.22
N ILE A 460 -10.17 -11.04 15.17
CA ILE A 460 -9.41 -12.06 15.92
C ILE A 460 -10.30 -12.81 16.91
N MET A 461 -11.22 -12.11 17.60
CA MET A 461 -11.98 -12.67 18.72
C MET A 461 -13.25 -13.42 18.29
N GLN A 462 -13.68 -13.29 17.04
CA GLN A 462 -14.79 -14.05 16.50
C GLN A 462 -14.52 -15.57 16.59
N ASP A 463 -15.37 -16.27 17.34
CA ASP A 463 -15.26 -17.70 17.67
C ASP A 463 -13.88 -18.13 18.19
N ASN A 464 -13.20 -17.25 18.92
CA ASN A 464 -11.88 -17.53 19.49
C ASN A 464 -12.01 -18.10 20.92
N PRO A 465 -11.41 -19.27 21.23
CA PRO A 465 -11.47 -19.84 22.58
C PRO A 465 -10.81 -18.96 23.67
N GLU A 466 -9.82 -18.13 23.31
CA GLU A 466 -9.14 -17.24 24.27
C GLU A 466 -9.97 -16.00 24.65
N ILE A 467 -11.16 -15.81 24.06
CA ILE A 467 -12.07 -14.70 24.36
C ILE A 467 -12.40 -14.59 25.85
N SER A 468 -12.39 -15.70 26.58
CA SER A 468 -12.70 -15.78 28.01
C SER A 468 -11.70 -15.08 28.92
N LYS A 469 -10.45 -14.91 28.48
CA LYS A 469 -9.37 -14.29 29.25
C LYS A 469 -9.04 -12.88 28.77
N LEU A 470 -9.77 -12.39 27.77
CA LEU A 470 -9.51 -11.12 27.11
C LEU A 470 -9.51 -9.93 28.09
N TYR A 471 -10.33 -9.99 29.14
CA TYR A 471 -10.37 -8.98 30.20
C TYR A 471 -9.02 -8.73 30.89
N LEU A 472 -8.13 -9.73 30.95
CA LEU A 472 -6.78 -9.61 31.53
C LEU A 472 -5.86 -8.66 30.76
N THR A 473 -6.23 -8.23 29.55
CA THR A 473 -5.45 -7.27 28.77
C THR A 473 -5.75 -5.81 29.12
N GLY A 474 -6.82 -5.56 29.89
CA GLY A 474 -7.31 -4.20 30.15
C GLY A 474 -8.13 -3.59 28.99
N VAL A 475 -8.43 -4.36 27.92
CA VAL A 475 -9.11 -3.84 26.72
C VAL A 475 -10.40 -3.08 27.02
N PHE A 476 -11.22 -3.56 27.95
CA PHE A 476 -12.48 -2.91 28.32
C PHE A 476 -12.25 -1.56 29.01
N TYR A 477 -11.17 -1.43 29.79
CA TYR A 477 -10.79 -0.17 30.42
C TYR A 477 -10.31 0.82 29.36
N PHE A 478 -9.45 0.39 28.46
CA PHE A 478 -8.86 1.28 27.45
C PHE A 478 -9.89 1.75 26.43
N MET A 479 -10.82 0.89 26.02
CA MET A 479 -11.92 1.27 25.11
C MET A 479 -12.89 2.27 25.74
N LEU A 480 -13.22 2.13 27.04
CA LEU A 480 -14.14 3.05 27.72
C LEU A 480 -13.50 4.40 28.10
N LEU A 481 -12.17 4.51 28.03
CA LEU A 481 -11.46 5.78 28.15
C LEU A 481 -11.48 6.60 26.85
N TYR A 482 -11.81 5.98 25.73
CA TYR A 482 -11.78 6.65 24.44
C TYR A 482 -12.99 7.58 24.27
N THR A 483 -12.72 8.84 23.93
CA THR A 483 -13.73 9.91 23.81
C THR A 483 -13.97 10.38 22.39
N GLY A 484 -13.42 9.71 21.37
CA GLY A 484 -13.64 10.08 19.97
C GLY A 484 -14.99 9.61 19.44
N SER A 485 -15.39 10.13 18.28
CA SER A 485 -16.72 9.90 17.69
C SER A 485 -16.88 8.56 16.97
N ASN A 486 -15.80 7.94 16.52
CA ASN A 486 -15.79 6.66 15.79
C ASN A 486 -15.90 5.44 16.73
N LEU A 487 -16.94 5.40 17.56
CA LEU A 487 -17.16 4.33 18.54
C LEU A 487 -17.77 3.06 17.98
N LEU A 488 -18.31 3.06 16.76
CA LEU A 488 -19.03 1.91 16.22
C LEU A 488 -18.19 0.62 16.21
N PRO A 489 -16.91 0.62 15.78
CA PRO A 489 -16.03 -0.55 15.88
C PRO A 489 -15.86 -1.06 17.32
N ILE A 490 -15.70 -0.13 18.28
CA ILE A 490 -15.62 -0.46 19.71
C ILE A 490 -16.93 -1.09 20.18
N ALA A 491 -18.08 -0.50 19.87
CA ALA A 491 -19.37 -1.01 20.28
C ALA A 491 -19.64 -2.42 19.73
N ARG A 492 -19.25 -2.69 18.47
CA ARG A 492 -19.33 -4.04 17.86
C ARG A 492 -18.47 -5.05 18.61
N PHE A 493 -17.25 -4.66 18.96
CA PHE A 493 -16.35 -5.49 19.76
C PHE A 493 -16.89 -5.73 21.17
N LEU A 494 -17.40 -4.70 21.84
CA LEU A 494 -17.99 -4.82 23.18
C LEU A 494 -19.18 -5.78 23.15
N ARG A 495 -20.09 -5.63 22.19
CA ARG A 495 -21.24 -6.53 21.98
C ARG A 495 -20.81 -7.99 21.83
N LEU A 496 -19.75 -8.23 21.05
CA LEU A 496 -19.23 -9.58 20.79
C LEU A 496 -18.65 -10.25 22.04
N THR A 497 -18.03 -9.46 22.93
CA THR A 497 -17.09 -9.99 23.94
C THR A 497 -17.55 -9.84 25.38
N HIS A 498 -18.38 -8.85 25.72
CA HIS A 498 -18.62 -8.48 27.12
C HIS A 498 -19.28 -9.56 27.99
N MET A 499 -20.07 -10.46 27.40
CA MET A 499 -20.73 -11.59 28.08
C MET A 499 -19.92 -12.89 28.07
N LYS A 500 -18.76 -12.89 27.42
CA LYS A 500 -17.96 -14.10 27.17
C LYS A 500 -16.71 -14.18 28.05
N GLN A 501 -16.63 -13.36 29.10
CA GLN A 501 -15.44 -13.24 29.96
C GLN A 501 -15.54 -14.16 31.18
N ALA A 502 -14.45 -14.86 31.51
CA ALA A 502 -14.33 -15.69 32.71
C ALA A 502 -13.81 -14.87 33.90
N PHE A 503 -14.58 -13.86 34.31
CA PHE A 503 -14.30 -13.05 35.51
C PHE A 503 -15.28 -13.40 36.64
N LYS A 504 -14.95 -13.02 37.87
CA LYS A 504 -15.83 -13.21 39.04
C LYS A 504 -16.41 -11.87 39.46
N ALA A 505 -17.72 -11.70 39.32
CA ALA A 505 -18.45 -10.54 39.82
C ALA A 505 -18.92 -10.75 41.27
N ASP A 506 -19.29 -9.67 41.93
CA ASP A 506 -19.92 -9.70 43.26
C ASP A 506 -21.36 -10.25 43.18
N GLN A 507 -21.73 -11.13 44.11
CA GLN A 507 -22.97 -11.94 44.06
C GLN A 507 -24.25 -11.15 44.35
N THR A 508 -24.13 -9.88 44.73
CA THR A 508 -25.23 -8.99 45.12
C THR A 508 -25.93 -8.31 43.93
N SER A 509 -25.38 -8.44 42.72
CA SER A 509 -25.87 -7.78 41.49
C SER A 509 -26.78 -8.69 40.66
N SER A 510 -27.49 -8.14 39.67
CA SER A 510 -28.36 -8.91 38.78
C SER A 510 -27.58 -9.88 37.86
N ASP A 511 -28.25 -10.91 37.33
CA ASP A 511 -27.60 -11.98 36.52
C ASP A 511 -26.81 -11.42 35.32
N ILE A 512 -27.34 -10.40 34.63
CA ILE A 512 -26.63 -9.77 33.51
C ILE A 512 -25.36 -9.04 33.96
N MET A 513 -25.41 -8.38 35.11
CA MET A 513 -24.28 -7.64 35.70
C MET A 513 -23.19 -8.58 36.22
N GLN A 514 -23.58 -9.77 36.66
CA GLN A 514 -22.63 -10.80 37.08
C GLN A 514 -21.90 -11.44 35.90
N ARG A 515 -22.58 -11.59 34.76
CA ARG A 515 -22.01 -12.20 33.54
C ARG A 515 -21.25 -11.22 32.67
N SER A 516 -21.59 -9.93 32.72
CA SER A 516 -20.97 -8.92 31.89
C SER A 516 -19.77 -8.27 32.56
N VAL A 517 -18.59 -8.31 31.91
CA VAL A 517 -17.41 -7.58 32.40
C VAL A 517 -17.65 -6.06 32.50
N LEU A 518 -18.58 -5.56 31.69
CA LEU A 518 -18.99 -4.16 31.71
C LEU A 518 -19.86 -3.83 32.93
N GLY A 519 -20.37 -4.82 33.66
CA GLY A 519 -21.21 -4.59 34.84
C GLY A 519 -20.48 -3.90 35.99
N GLN A 520 -19.15 -4.00 36.06
CA GLN A 520 -18.36 -3.25 37.05
C GLN A 520 -18.13 -1.79 36.64
N LEU A 521 -18.37 -1.45 35.36
CA LEU A 521 -18.00 -0.18 34.75
C LEU A 521 -19.23 0.67 34.42
N LEU A 522 -20.25 0.08 33.80
CA LEU A 522 -21.43 0.75 33.28
C LEU A 522 -22.66 0.46 34.15
N PRO A 523 -23.67 1.36 34.16
CA PRO A 523 -24.97 1.08 34.75
C PRO A 523 -25.64 -0.13 34.08
N GLU A 524 -26.48 -0.84 34.84
CA GLU A 524 -27.21 -2.02 34.34
C GLU A 524 -28.03 -1.71 33.07
N ALA A 525 -28.69 -0.55 33.03
CA ALA A 525 -29.43 -0.09 31.85
C ALA A 525 -28.57 -0.06 30.58
N MET A 526 -27.33 0.43 30.66
CA MET A 526 -26.43 0.52 29.50
C MET A 526 -25.96 -0.86 29.03
N VAL A 527 -25.74 -1.79 29.96
CA VAL A 527 -25.39 -3.19 29.64
C VAL A 527 -26.56 -3.91 28.98
N CYS A 528 -27.77 -3.75 29.52
CA CYS A 528 -29.01 -4.26 28.92
C CYS A 528 -29.26 -3.63 27.54
N TYR A 529 -28.99 -2.33 27.38
CA TYR A 529 -29.20 -1.61 26.13
C TYR A 529 -28.29 -2.16 25.02
N LEU A 530 -27.01 -2.39 25.32
CA LEU A 530 -26.07 -3.03 24.39
C LEU A 530 -26.56 -4.41 23.93
N GLU A 531 -27.08 -5.23 24.87
CA GLU A 531 -27.58 -6.57 24.58
C GLU A 531 -28.83 -6.53 23.68
N ASN A 532 -29.80 -5.67 24.00
CA ASN A 532 -31.12 -5.68 23.35
C ASN A 532 -31.15 -4.92 22.02
N HIS A 533 -30.44 -3.80 21.94
CA HIS A 533 -30.51 -2.86 20.82
C HIS A 533 -29.31 -2.94 19.87
N GLY A 534 -28.23 -3.62 20.27
CA GLY A 534 -27.04 -3.82 19.46
C GLY A 534 -26.04 -2.66 19.49
N ALA A 535 -24.95 -2.83 18.75
CA ALA A 535 -23.80 -1.93 18.79
C ALA A 535 -24.07 -0.54 18.21
N ASP A 536 -24.84 -0.44 17.13
CA ASP A 536 -25.10 0.83 16.42
C ASP A 536 -25.86 1.82 17.30
N LYS A 537 -26.95 1.36 17.94
CA LYS A 537 -27.72 2.17 18.89
C LYS A 537 -26.92 2.47 20.15
N PHE A 538 -26.13 1.51 20.66
CA PHE A 538 -25.28 1.75 21.83
C PHE A 538 -24.24 2.86 21.57
N ALA A 539 -23.61 2.90 20.39
CA ALA A 539 -22.64 3.94 20.05
C ALA A 539 -23.28 5.35 20.04
N GLN A 540 -24.53 5.46 19.59
CA GLN A 540 -25.31 6.71 19.63
C GLN A 540 -25.62 7.13 21.07
N ILE A 541 -26.06 6.18 21.92
CA ILE A 541 -26.35 6.47 23.31
C ILE A 541 -25.10 6.87 24.08
N PHE A 542 -24.00 6.15 23.89
CA PHE A 542 -22.78 6.36 24.65
C PHE A 542 -22.18 7.76 24.43
N LEU A 543 -22.41 8.42 23.29
CA LEU A 543 -21.92 9.78 23.03
C LEU A 543 -22.94 10.90 23.31
N GLY A 544 -24.23 10.56 23.38
CA GLY A 544 -25.30 11.53 23.56
C GLY A 544 -25.63 11.82 25.02
N GLU A 545 -26.66 12.65 25.19
CA GLU A 545 -27.33 12.91 26.46
C GLU A 545 -28.70 12.26 26.39
N TRP A 546 -28.91 11.22 27.19
CA TRP A 546 -30.11 10.40 27.16
C TRP A 546 -30.77 10.38 28.53
N ASP A 547 -32.04 10.72 28.54
CA ASP A 547 -32.89 10.73 29.71
C ASP A 547 -34.24 10.13 29.32
N THR A 548 -34.27 8.79 29.26
CA THR A 548 -35.41 7.99 28.77
C THR A 548 -35.73 6.87 29.76
N PRO A 549 -36.94 6.28 29.68
CA PRO A 549 -37.28 5.13 30.51
C PRO A 549 -36.31 3.95 30.37
N GLU A 550 -35.64 3.77 29.22
CA GLU A 550 -34.69 2.67 29.00
C GLU A 550 -33.23 3.00 29.31
N ALA A 551 -32.85 4.27 29.22
CA ALA A 551 -31.47 4.70 29.39
C ALA A 551 -31.40 6.11 29.99
N ILE A 552 -30.68 6.21 31.11
CA ILE A 552 -30.25 7.46 31.72
C ILE A 552 -28.72 7.48 31.61
N TRP A 553 -28.19 8.28 30.70
CA TRP A 553 -26.77 8.39 30.43
C TRP A 553 -26.44 9.80 29.95
N ASN A 554 -25.58 10.49 30.70
CA ASN A 554 -25.24 11.88 30.44
C ASN A 554 -23.72 12.11 30.49
N SER A 555 -23.28 13.29 30.06
CA SER A 555 -21.89 13.75 30.08
C SER A 555 -21.21 13.61 31.44
N GLU A 556 -21.94 13.85 32.52
CA GLU A 556 -21.41 13.75 33.88
C GLU A 556 -21.16 12.29 34.30
N MET A 557 -22.07 11.37 33.98
CA MET A 557 -21.88 9.94 34.20
C MET A 557 -20.71 9.39 33.38
N ARG A 558 -20.57 9.84 32.12
CA ARG A 558 -19.40 9.53 31.27
C ARG A 558 -18.11 10.04 31.90
N ARG A 559 -18.11 11.26 32.42
CA ARG A 559 -16.97 11.86 33.13
C ARG A 559 -16.58 11.04 34.35
N ILE A 560 -17.55 10.59 35.16
CA ILE A 560 -17.30 9.73 36.33
C ILE A 560 -16.64 8.40 35.90
N LEU A 561 -17.16 7.74 34.86
CA LEU A 561 -16.58 6.52 34.31
C LEU A 561 -15.12 6.75 33.91
N ILE A 562 -14.87 7.76 33.06
CA ILE A 562 -13.54 8.09 32.55
C ILE A 562 -12.59 8.39 33.70
N MET A 563 -13.00 9.20 34.68
CA MET A 563 -12.18 9.54 35.85
C MET A 563 -11.81 8.31 36.67
N LYS A 564 -12.76 7.42 36.95
CA LYS A 564 -12.50 6.20 37.75
C LYS A 564 -11.57 5.24 37.03
N VAL A 565 -11.78 5.04 35.74
CA VAL A 565 -10.92 4.18 34.93
C VAL A 565 -9.53 4.79 34.74
N ALA A 566 -9.43 6.11 34.50
CA ALA A 566 -8.16 6.81 34.35
C ALA A 566 -7.33 6.78 35.63
N ALA A 567 -7.97 6.95 36.79
CA ALA A 567 -7.31 6.80 38.08
C ALA A 567 -6.81 5.35 38.30
N HIS A 568 -7.62 4.35 37.93
CA HIS A 568 -7.26 2.93 38.05
C HIS A 568 -6.04 2.54 37.20
N ILE A 569 -5.91 3.09 35.99
CA ILE A 569 -4.76 2.82 35.11
C ILE A 569 -3.66 3.90 35.18
N GLY A 570 -3.78 4.83 36.14
CA GLY A 570 -2.97 6.05 36.20
C GLY A 570 -1.46 5.77 36.35
N GLU A 571 -1.08 4.72 37.08
CA GLU A 571 0.32 4.31 37.22
C GLU A 571 0.89 3.67 35.94
N PHE A 572 0.05 3.01 35.15
CA PHE A 572 0.49 2.30 33.95
C PHE A 572 0.74 3.22 32.75
N THR A 573 -0.07 4.27 32.59
CA THR A 573 0.01 5.15 31.41
C THR A 573 1.36 5.87 31.26
N PRO A 574 1.96 6.47 32.32
CA PRO A 574 3.31 7.02 32.26
C PRO A 574 4.37 5.93 32.00
N ARG A 575 4.20 4.78 32.66
CA ARG A 575 5.10 3.63 32.53
C ARG A 575 5.19 3.10 31.09
N LEU A 576 4.07 3.08 30.38
CA LEU A 576 4.00 2.72 28.96
C LEU A 576 4.75 3.70 28.06
N ARG A 577 4.79 5.00 28.40
CA ARG A 577 5.58 5.99 27.64
C ARG A 577 7.08 5.83 27.89
N ALA A 578 7.46 5.49 29.12
CA ALA A 578 8.86 5.20 29.47
C ALA A 578 9.35 3.89 28.82
N HIS A 579 8.50 2.86 28.79
CA HIS A 579 8.77 1.56 28.21
C HIS A 579 7.58 1.04 27.38
N VAL A 580 7.65 1.17 26.05
CA VAL A 580 6.52 0.87 25.15
C VAL A 580 6.15 -0.61 25.05
N ALA A 581 7.04 -1.50 25.50
CA ALA A 581 6.76 -2.94 25.58
C ALA A 581 6.28 -3.39 26.97
N ALA A 582 6.13 -2.47 27.94
CA ALA A 582 5.55 -2.75 29.24
C ALA A 582 4.15 -3.35 29.04
N ARG A 583 3.83 -4.41 29.80
CA ARG A 583 2.52 -5.09 29.72
C ARG A 583 1.63 -4.63 30.87
N TYR A 584 0.38 -4.32 30.58
CA TYR A 584 -0.59 -3.94 31.60
C TYR A 584 -0.78 -5.08 32.62
N PRO A 585 -0.45 -4.87 33.91
CA PRO A 585 -0.73 -5.85 34.94
C PRO A 585 -2.21 -5.73 35.32
N TYR A 586 -3.05 -6.65 34.86
CA TYR A 586 -4.48 -6.58 35.15
C TYR A 586 -4.76 -6.52 36.64
N LEU A 587 -5.55 -5.52 37.01
CA LEU A 587 -6.13 -5.37 38.33
C LEU A 587 -7.64 -5.17 38.16
N ALA A 588 -8.45 -5.89 38.93
CA ALA A 588 -9.89 -5.71 38.91
C ALA A 588 -10.25 -4.34 39.50
N ILE A 589 -10.98 -3.54 38.73
CA ILE A 589 -11.51 -2.25 39.18
C ILE A 589 -12.71 -2.47 40.13
N PRO A 590 -12.82 -1.70 41.22
CA PRO A 590 -14.05 -1.66 42.01
C PRO A 590 -15.24 -1.15 41.18
N ALA A 591 -16.45 -1.62 41.50
CA ALA A 591 -17.67 -1.20 40.82
C ALA A 591 -17.82 0.33 40.80
N VAL A 592 -18.01 0.92 39.62
CA VAL A 592 -18.26 2.35 39.45
C VAL A 592 -19.67 2.66 39.93
N ARG A 593 -19.78 3.54 40.93
CA ARG A 593 -21.07 4.01 41.46
C ARG A 593 -21.46 5.34 40.83
N TYR A 594 -22.73 5.45 40.44
CA TYR A 594 -23.28 6.62 39.77
C TYR A 594 -24.31 7.31 40.69
N PRO A 595 -23.96 8.43 41.35
CA PRO A 595 -24.86 9.13 42.28
C PRO A 595 -26.20 9.53 41.65
N HIS A 596 -26.19 9.83 40.35
CA HIS A 596 -27.36 10.15 39.54
C HIS A 596 -28.44 9.07 39.55
N LEU A 597 -28.06 7.80 39.79
CA LEU A 597 -28.96 6.66 39.74
C LEU A 597 -29.35 6.12 41.12
N GLU A 598 -28.80 6.66 42.22
CA GLU A 598 -29.08 6.14 43.57
C GLU A 598 -30.55 6.25 43.98
N ARG A 599 -31.28 7.21 43.40
CA ARG A 599 -32.71 7.43 43.63
C ARG A 599 -33.61 6.78 42.58
N GLU A 600 -33.01 6.12 41.57
CA GLU A 600 -33.73 5.51 40.47
C GLU A 600 -33.86 4.00 40.70
N LEU A 601 -35.09 3.49 40.60
CA LEU A 601 -35.36 2.06 40.65
C LEU A 601 -35.32 1.49 39.23
N PHE A 602 -34.27 0.73 38.92
CA PHE A 602 -34.14 0.00 37.67
C PHE A 602 -34.74 -1.40 37.81
N CYS A 603 -35.71 -1.74 36.96
CA CYS A 603 -36.31 -3.07 36.92
C CYS A 603 -36.35 -3.59 35.49
N ASN A 604 -35.72 -4.76 35.29
CA ASN A 604 -35.60 -5.43 34.00
C ASN A 604 -34.84 -4.62 32.95
N VAL A 605 -35.52 -3.69 32.27
CA VAL A 605 -35.00 -2.82 31.20
C VAL A 605 -35.39 -1.36 31.38
N PHE A 606 -36.18 -1.04 32.40
CA PHE A 606 -36.75 0.30 32.55
C PHE A 606 -36.45 0.91 33.92
N TYR A 607 -36.19 2.22 33.91
CA TYR A 607 -36.26 3.08 35.08
C TYR A 607 -37.73 3.39 35.39
N LEU A 608 -38.20 2.87 36.51
CA LEU A 608 -39.63 2.87 36.82
C LEU A 608 -40.20 4.27 37.00
N ARG A 609 -39.43 5.18 37.59
CA ARG A 609 -39.84 6.58 37.75
C ARG A 609 -40.14 7.24 36.41
N HIS A 610 -39.25 7.04 35.44
CA HIS A 610 -39.37 7.59 34.09
C HIS A 610 -40.45 6.89 33.28
N LEU A 611 -40.59 5.57 33.43
CA LEU A 611 -41.67 4.81 32.80
C LEU A 611 -43.05 5.27 33.30
N CYS A 612 -43.16 5.62 34.58
CA CYS A 612 -44.38 6.11 35.21
C CYS A 612 -44.70 7.58 34.89
N ASP A 613 -43.76 8.35 34.33
CA ASP A 613 -44.00 9.73 33.92
C ASP A 613 -44.78 9.77 32.59
N THR A 614 -46.11 9.73 32.69
CA THR A 614 -47.02 9.80 31.54
C THR A 614 -47.08 11.17 30.88
N HIS A 615 -46.56 12.22 31.52
CA HIS A 615 -46.52 13.56 30.92
C HIS A 615 -45.34 13.68 29.94
N LYS A 616 -44.16 13.18 30.33
CA LYS A 616 -42.95 13.22 29.50
C LYS A 616 -42.91 12.06 28.49
N PHE A 617 -43.45 10.89 28.85
CA PHE A 617 -43.45 9.69 28.01
C PHE A 617 -44.84 9.03 27.95
N PRO A 618 -45.80 9.62 27.20
CA PRO A 618 -47.17 9.11 27.15
C PRO A 618 -47.28 7.70 26.55
N ASP A 619 -46.64 7.43 25.40
CA ASP A 619 -46.79 6.18 24.64
C ASP A 619 -45.48 5.37 24.51
N TRP A 620 -44.68 5.28 25.59
CA TRP A 620 -43.42 4.53 25.53
C TRP A 620 -43.67 3.03 25.27
N PRO A 621 -43.08 2.43 24.23
CA PRO A 621 -43.32 1.03 23.90
C PRO A 621 -42.74 0.09 24.96
N ILE A 622 -43.55 -0.89 25.40
CA ILE A 622 -43.11 -1.95 26.32
C ILE A 622 -43.14 -3.27 25.53
N PRO A 623 -42.00 -3.79 25.07
CA PRO A 623 -41.96 -4.95 24.18
C PRO A 623 -42.52 -6.24 24.80
N ASP A 624 -42.36 -6.43 26.12
CA ASP A 624 -42.87 -7.59 26.85
C ASP A 624 -43.45 -7.16 28.22
N PRO A 625 -44.75 -6.83 28.28
CA PRO A 625 -45.41 -6.36 29.50
C PRO A 625 -45.51 -7.45 30.57
N VAL A 626 -45.65 -8.71 30.14
CA VAL A 626 -45.88 -9.86 31.02
C VAL A 626 -44.61 -10.19 31.79
N ARG A 627 -43.45 -10.23 31.13
CA ARG A 627 -42.16 -10.48 31.79
C ARG A 627 -41.76 -9.37 32.75
N LEU A 628 -42.10 -8.11 32.43
CA LEU A 628 -41.90 -6.98 33.32
C LEU A 628 -42.74 -7.14 34.60
N TYR A 629 -44.01 -7.53 34.47
CA TYR A 629 -44.90 -7.80 35.61
C TYR A 629 -44.36 -8.91 36.52
N PHE A 630 -43.93 -10.05 35.96
CA PHE A 630 -43.40 -11.16 36.75
C PHE A 630 -42.13 -10.78 37.54
N LYS A 631 -41.16 -10.11 36.91
CA LYS A 631 -39.95 -9.63 37.63
C LYS A 631 -40.28 -8.61 38.73
N PHE A 632 -41.35 -7.84 38.56
CA PHE A 632 -41.81 -6.89 39.55
C PHE A 632 -42.50 -7.56 40.74
N SER A 633 -43.31 -8.61 40.48
CA SER A 633 -44.00 -9.39 41.52
C SER A 633 -43.06 -10.10 42.50
N SER A 634 -41.81 -10.35 42.10
CA SER A 634 -40.74 -10.89 42.94
C SER A 634 -39.96 -9.84 43.75
N SER A 635 -40.24 -8.54 43.60
CA SER A 635 -39.53 -7.46 44.31
C SER A 635 -40.34 -6.92 45.50
N PRO A 636 -39.74 -6.61 46.68
CA PRO A 636 -40.48 -6.43 47.93
C PRO A 636 -41.22 -5.09 48.13
N LEU A 637 -41.42 -4.26 47.09
CA LEU A 637 -41.84 -2.85 47.27
C LEU A 637 -43.19 -2.51 46.62
N MET A 638 -44.13 -2.10 47.48
CA MET A 638 -45.37 -1.28 47.43
C MET A 638 -45.85 -0.55 46.15
N SER A 639 -45.22 -0.72 44.99
CA SER A 639 -45.52 0.01 43.74
C SER A 639 -46.41 -0.77 42.77
N LEU A 640 -46.88 -1.97 43.15
CA LEU A 640 -47.67 -2.88 42.33
C LEU A 640 -48.96 -2.22 41.79
N LEU A 641 -49.69 -1.48 42.62
CA LEU A 641 -50.97 -0.86 42.21
C LEU A 641 -50.80 0.27 41.20
N HIS A 642 -49.76 1.11 41.34
CA HIS A 642 -49.52 2.24 40.44
C HIS A 642 -49.00 1.75 39.08
N LEU A 643 -48.13 0.74 39.09
CA LEU A 643 -47.61 0.13 37.86
C LEU A 643 -48.70 -0.70 37.14
N MET A 644 -49.58 -1.39 37.87
CA MET A 644 -50.73 -2.09 37.27
C MET A 644 -51.66 -1.12 36.54
N GLY A 645 -51.99 0.03 37.14
CA GLY A 645 -52.77 1.07 36.48
C GLY A 645 -52.07 1.68 35.26
N LEU A 646 -50.73 1.74 35.27
CA LEU A 646 -49.93 2.27 34.16
C LEU A 646 -49.78 1.27 33.02
N LEU A 647 -49.57 -0.01 33.32
CA LEU A 647 -49.54 -1.10 32.33
C LEU A 647 -50.91 -1.26 31.67
N TYR A 648 -52.00 -1.11 32.43
CA TYR A 648 -53.38 -1.10 31.93
C TYR A 648 -53.69 0.14 31.06
N ARG A 649 -53.07 1.30 31.33
CA ARG A 649 -53.23 2.51 30.52
C ARG A 649 -52.36 2.54 29.26
N LYS A 650 -51.14 2.01 29.31
CA LYS A 650 -50.16 2.05 28.20
C LYS A 650 -50.25 0.87 27.25
N ASN A 651 -50.77 -0.26 27.70
CA ASN A 651 -51.12 -1.39 26.84
C ASN A 651 -52.58 -1.76 27.10
N GLN A 652 -53.36 -1.92 26.03
CA GLN A 652 -54.72 -2.47 26.09
C GLN A 652 -54.67 -3.92 26.60
N ILE A 653 -54.63 -4.11 27.92
CA ILE A 653 -54.98 -5.37 28.59
C ILE A 653 -56.37 -5.20 29.16
#